data_AF-A0A8S4NS84-F1
#
_entry.id   AF-A0A8S4NS84-F1
#
_cell.length_a   1.000
_cell.length_b   1.000
_cell.length_c   1.000
_cell.angle_alpha   90.00
_cell.angle_beta   90.00
_cell.angle_gamma   90.00
#
_symmetry.space_group_name_H-M   'P 1'
#
loop_
_entity.id
_entity.type
_entity.pdbx_description
1 polymer ?
#
loop_
_entity_poly.entity_id
_entity_poly.type
_entity_poly.pdbx_seq_one_letter_code
_entity_poly.pdbx_strand_id
1 'polypeptide(L)'
;VSCYHMSSLNESKAKQVCKKYPTQMINQREKQLMRIYPAGFRIDSSNFNPIIFWAFGIQFVALNYQISDVPMHINAAMYEQTGNSGYVLKPSVMWDRKHVMFNRFNPWEKEYDGLHATTLTVHLISGQYVCQGNQGGSPMVEIELLGIHADCAKQKSKVISRNALNPIWNEVFTFQVIFKDLVFVRFTVVESGSGRITSQRVIPLKALRPGYRHVRLRTMANQPLELSTLFIYSRHEEEVIGGTVSENPHDEQMKKKKSMFNMIKSMGEIGKSEIKEKEQVGGTTTNIQTVKPKRRMFFISVFGVTSSDEYMILRVTQDTSTQQAIKQALAKAGKTGDCNTEDFLLMEDVQRSWNKKEQQRTGSQRILNPDEKVLLAQNKWRGSGKFYLKKKTNDPSSRAWMTTLVTKELGTESSNDGESQTWDTDHQMFLVCVYNVSEMQPYTIFRAPISSTAQDIITQAILKGRSETEDSRNLILVEELTTEASVDSPSKRRSSRVEKRILADNENVYAVQKEWKGISGRFILMDREEVLQEMEKREKRNSKETGRLVGITKQLTKLKMAKSFSGRPKSQSDYTTEQVQRSESAPESHSHIASATSIDTCSSDTDYSEGHYVSADPISTHSPSGPRAKPKGSTLPRQIKKLSDVLKFTKSSHTGSSHS
;
A
#
# COMPACT_ATOMS: atom_id res chain seq x y z
N VAL A 1 -12.38 18.25 -5.23
CA VAL A 1 -11.67 19.48 -4.84
C VAL A 1 -10.49 19.67 -5.78
N SER A 2 -10.28 20.88 -6.30
CA SER A 2 -9.24 21.18 -7.29
C SER A 2 -7.81 21.10 -6.74
N CYS A 3 -6.82 20.83 -7.59
CA CYS A 3 -5.41 20.66 -7.20
C CYS A 3 -4.74 21.94 -6.65
N TYR A 4 -5.22 23.12 -7.02
CA TYR A 4 -4.68 24.42 -6.60
C TYR A 4 -5.15 24.87 -5.20
N HIS A 5 -6.10 24.16 -4.57
CA HIS A 5 -6.50 24.46 -3.21
C HIS A 5 -5.50 23.88 -2.21
N MET A 6 -5.02 24.72 -1.29
CA MET A 6 -4.16 24.34 -0.17
C MET A 6 -4.81 24.73 1.16
N SER A 7 -4.70 23.87 2.16
CA SER A 7 -5.21 24.14 3.52
C SER A 7 -4.06 24.19 4.52
N SER A 8 -4.22 25.02 5.56
CA SER A 8 -3.32 25.07 6.72
C SER A 8 -4.04 24.58 7.97
N LEU A 9 -3.42 23.69 8.74
CA LEU A 9 -3.95 23.18 10.00
C LEU A 9 -2.89 23.29 11.12
N ASN A 10 -3.33 23.59 12.34
CA ASN A 10 -2.47 23.43 13.51
C ASN A 10 -2.19 21.94 13.78
N GLU A 11 -1.07 21.62 14.42
CA GLU A 11 -0.64 20.23 14.68
C GLU A 11 -1.71 19.38 15.39
N SER A 12 -2.44 19.96 16.35
CA SER A 12 -3.43 19.25 17.16
C SER A 12 -4.62 18.82 16.30
N LYS A 13 -5.13 19.73 15.47
CA LYS A 13 -6.22 19.46 14.54
C LYS A 13 -5.78 18.51 13.44
N ALA A 14 -4.57 18.69 12.91
CA ALA A 14 -3.99 17.80 11.92
C ALA A 14 -3.88 16.37 12.45
N LYS A 15 -3.38 16.18 13.67
CA LYS A 15 -3.28 14.88 14.33
C LYS A 15 -4.65 14.24 14.55
N GLN A 16 -5.67 15.02 14.93
CA GLN A 16 -7.05 14.52 15.02
C GLN A 16 -7.59 14.05 13.67
N VAL A 17 -7.36 14.81 12.60
CA VAL A 17 -7.79 14.45 11.24
C VAL A 17 -7.07 13.19 10.76
N CYS A 18 -5.75 13.10 10.95
CA CYS A 18 -4.96 11.91 10.59
C CYS A 18 -5.41 10.66 11.35
N LYS A 19 -5.89 10.79 12.59
CA LYS A 19 -6.47 9.67 13.34
C LYS A 19 -7.86 9.28 12.85
N LYS A 20 -8.70 10.25 12.50
CA LYS A 20 -10.09 10.01 12.11
C LYS A 20 -10.21 9.47 10.67
N TYR A 21 -9.36 9.95 9.77
CA TYR A 21 -9.42 9.65 8.34
C TYR A 21 -8.02 9.33 7.76
N PRO A 22 -7.34 8.28 8.24
CA PRO A 22 -5.93 8.04 7.93
C PRO A 22 -5.68 7.83 6.43
N THR A 23 -6.43 6.93 5.81
CA THR A 23 -6.27 6.56 4.39
C THR A 23 -6.74 7.69 3.47
N GLN A 24 -7.88 8.31 3.78
CA GLN A 24 -8.39 9.43 2.99
C GLN A 24 -7.44 10.62 3.01
N MET A 25 -6.75 10.84 4.14
CA MET A 25 -5.76 11.90 4.27
C MET A 25 -4.62 11.72 3.27
N ILE A 26 -4.02 10.52 3.20
CA ILE A 26 -2.95 10.18 2.25
C ILE A 26 -3.42 10.33 0.81
N ASN A 27 -4.60 9.77 0.49
CA ASN A 27 -5.15 9.78 -0.87
C ASN A 27 -5.41 11.21 -1.36
N GLN A 28 -5.86 12.11 -0.49
CA GLN A 28 -6.00 13.53 -0.83
C GLN A 28 -4.65 14.21 -1.07
N ARG A 29 -3.60 13.81 -0.33
CA ARG A 29 -2.24 14.36 -0.50
C ARG A 29 -1.54 13.88 -1.77
N GLU A 30 -2.09 12.94 -2.53
CA GLU A 30 -1.63 12.64 -3.90
C GLU A 30 -1.80 13.87 -4.81
N LYS A 31 -2.93 14.58 -4.68
CA LYS A 31 -3.34 15.63 -5.62
C LYS A 31 -3.31 17.05 -5.05
N GLN A 32 -3.15 17.20 -3.73
CA GLN A 32 -3.23 18.48 -3.04
C GLN A 32 -2.14 18.67 -1.99
N LEU A 33 -1.67 19.90 -1.88
CA LEU A 33 -0.74 20.32 -0.85
C LEU A 33 -1.48 20.63 0.46
N MET A 34 -0.82 20.37 1.59
CA MET A 34 -1.27 20.81 2.92
C MET A 34 -0.10 21.32 3.74
N ARG A 35 -0.39 22.32 4.57
CA ARG A 35 0.53 22.88 5.55
C ARG A 35 0.11 22.59 6.99
N ILE A 36 1.03 22.06 7.77
CA ILE A 36 0.92 21.93 9.23
C ILE A 36 1.86 22.93 9.89
N TYR A 37 1.43 23.52 10.99
CA TYR A 37 2.25 24.44 11.78
C TYR A 37 2.08 24.19 13.29
N PRO A 38 3.05 24.64 14.12
CA PRO A 38 3.04 24.38 15.56
C PRO A 38 1.78 24.95 16.22
N ALA A 39 1.27 24.27 17.25
CA ALA A 39 0.14 24.78 18.01
C ALA A 39 0.49 26.06 18.78
N GLY A 40 -0.50 26.95 18.96
CA GLY A 40 -0.31 28.23 19.65
C GLY A 40 0.13 28.13 21.11
N PHE A 41 -0.03 26.96 21.77
CA PHE A 41 0.45 26.75 23.14
C PHE A 41 1.98 26.60 23.22
N ARG A 42 2.69 26.40 22.10
CA ARG A 42 4.15 26.28 22.03
C ARG A 42 4.80 27.65 22.07
N ILE A 43 4.52 28.39 23.14
CA ILE A 43 5.07 29.73 23.40
C ILE A 43 6.59 29.71 23.54
N ASP A 44 7.15 28.56 23.92
CA ASP A 44 8.58 28.27 23.98
C ASP A 44 9.21 27.98 22.60
N SER A 45 8.41 28.07 21.52
CA SER A 45 8.80 27.73 20.15
C SER A 45 9.22 26.26 19.95
N SER A 46 8.92 25.36 20.89
CA SER A 46 9.22 23.93 20.74
C SER A 46 8.64 23.35 19.44
N ASN A 47 9.26 22.33 18.87
CA ASN A 47 8.73 21.66 17.68
C ASN A 47 7.97 20.37 18.00
N PHE A 48 7.06 20.00 17.09
CA PHE A 48 6.40 18.70 17.08
C PHE A 48 7.17 17.72 16.18
N ASN A 49 6.95 16.41 16.34
CA ASN A 49 7.60 15.40 15.49
C ASN A 49 7.05 15.44 14.05
N PRO A 50 7.88 15.77 13.03
CA PRO A 50 7.43 15.92 11.65
C PRO A 50 7.11 14.58 10.96
N ILE A 51 7.74 13.48 11.39
CA ILE A 51 7.62 12.16 10.77
C ILE A 51 6.16 11.69 10.72
N ILE A 52 5.41 11.98 11.79
CA ILE A 52 3.98 11.67 11.87
C ILE A 52 3.24 12.21 10.66
N PHE A 53 3.47 13.47 10.29
CA PHE A 53 2.74 14.15 9.23
C PHE A 53 3.26 13.77 7.84
N TRP A 54 4.57 13.56 7.70
CA TRP A 54 5.16 13.01 6.47
C TRP A 54 4.63 11.61 6.16
N ALA A 55 4.38 10.77 7.19
CA ALA A 55 3.78 9.46 7.01
C ALA A 55 2.34 9.53 6.44
N PHE A 56 1.62 10.63 6.67
CA PHE A 56 0.32 10.92 6.02
C PHE A 56 0.45 11.64 4.67
N GLY A 57 1.67 11.74 4.12
CA GLY A 57 1.95 12.39 2.84
C GLY A 57 1.84 13.90 2.86
N ILE A 58 1.79 14.53 4.05
CA ILE A 58 1.70 15.99 4.19
C ILE A 58 3.06 16.60 3.87
N GLN A 59 3.07 17.60 2.99
CA GLN A 59 4.29 18.14 2.40
C GLN A 59 4.87 19.29 3.22
N PHE A 60 4.06 20.29 3.57
CA PHE A 60 4.55 21.47 4.29
C PHE A 60 4.41 21.28 5.79
N VAL A 61 5.38 20.62 6.41
CA VAL A 61 5.45 20.47 7.86
C VAL A 61 6.32 21.60 8.42
N ALA A 62 5.70 22.73 8.77
CA ALA A 62 6.41 23.92 9.21
C ALA A 62 6.90 23.76 10.65
N LEU A 63 8.20 24.03 10.86
CA LEU A 63 8.89 23.96 12.14
C LEU A 63 9.54 25.31 12.46
N ASN A 64 9.81 25.55 13.73
CA ASN A 64 10.51 26.71 14.27
C ASN A 64 12.03 26.52 14.13
N TYR A 65 12.63 27.10 13.08
CA TYR A 65 14.06 26.97 12.75
C TYR A 65 15.00 27.56 13.80
N GLN A 66 14.52 28.51 14.61
CA GLN A 66 15.29 29.11 15.69
C GLN A 66 15.59 28.15 16.85
N ILE A 67 14.86 27.02 16.94
CA ILE A 67 15.06 26.01 17.98
C ILE A 67 15.78 24.80 17.39
N SER A 68 16.96 24.48 17.93
CA SER A 68 17.70 23.27 17.57
C SER A 68 17.33 22.10 18.49
N ASP A 69 16.21 21.45 18.14
CA ASP A 69 15.70 20.27 18.83
C ASP A 69 15.71 19.03 17.91
N VAL A 70 15.31 17.88 18.46
CA VAL A 70 15.28 16.61 17.71
C VAL A 70 14.43 16.71 16.43
N PRO A 71 13.21 17.28 16.43
CA PRO A 71 12.46 17.56 15.21
C PRO A 71 13.26 18.34 14.15
N MET A 72 14.02 19.35 14.54
CA MET A 72 14.85 20.12 13.62
C MET A 72 16.02 19.29 13.07
N HIS A 73 16.62 18.41 13.89
CA HIS A 73 17.67 17.48 13.44
C HIS A 73 17.14 16.47 12.42
N ILE A 74 15.92 15.95 12.65
CA ILE A 74 15.22 15.08 11.69
C ILE A 74 14.94 15.85 10.39
N ASN A 75 14.45 17.09 10.49
CA ASN A 75 14.18 17.94 9.34
C ASN A 75 15.43 18.17 8.49
N ALA A 76 16.56 18.50 9.11
CA ALA A 76 17.83 18.64 8.42
C ALA A 76 18.23 17.31 7.73
N ALA A 77 18.10 16.17 8.41
CA ALA A 77 18.44 14.87 7.86
C ALA A 77 17.54 14.47 6.66
N MET A 78 16.25 14.84 6.68
CA MET A 78 15.31 14.58 5.59
C MET A 78 15.78 15.23 4.27
N TYR A 79 16.11 16.52 4.31
CA TYR A 79 16.48 17.29 3.12
C TYR A 79 17.96 17.17 2.73
N GLU A 80 18.83 16.66 3.61
CA GLU A 80 20.22 16.31 3.28
C GLU A 80 20.28 15.24 2.15
N GLN A 81 19.24 14.41 2.00
CA GLN A 81 19.17 13.33 1.01
C GLN A 81 19.17 13.81 -0.45
N THR A 82 18.66 15.01 -0.73
CA THR A 82 18.50 15.55 -2.08
C THR A 82 19.42 16.75 -2.31
N GLY A 83 20.60 16.72 -1.68
CA GLY A 83 21.58 17.81 -1.80
C GLY A 83 21.07 19.14 -1.24
N ASN A 84 20.16 19.10 -0.26
CA ASN A 84 19.52 20.28 0.35
C ASN A 84 18.66 21.11 -0.61
N SER A 85 18.06 20.51 -1.64
CA SER A 85 17.15 21.22 -2.55
C SER A 85 15.86 21.71 -1.89
N GLY A 86 15.51 21.16 -0.72
CA GLY A 86 14.23 21.39 -0.04
C GLY A 86 13.08 20.53 -0.57
N TYR A 87 13.31 19.70 -1.59
CA TYR A 87 12.31 18.79 -2.15
C TYR A 87 12.79 17.34 -2.09
N VAL A 88 11.95 16.45 -1.56
CA VAL A 88 12.19 15.00 -1.47
C VAL A 88 10.93 14.29 -1.96
N LEU A 89 11.10 13.35 -2.90
CA LEU A 89 9.98 12.56 -3.42
C LEU A 89 9.37 11.70 -2.30
N LYS A 90 8.03 11.66 -2.23
CA LYS A 90 7.32 10.84 -1.24
C LYS A 90 7.55 9.34 -1.48
N PRO A 91 7.44 8.50 -0.43
CA PRO A 91 7.44 7.05 -0.58
C PRO A 91 6.40 6.56 -1.61
N SER A 92 6.76 5.55 -2.41
CA SER A 92 5.92 5.05 -3.52
C SER A 92 4.54 4.61 -3.08
N VAL A 93 4.42 4.05 -1.87
CA VAL A 93 3.15 3.66 -1.26
C VAL A 93 2.09 4.78 -1.24
N MET A 94 2.51 6.05 -1.27
CA MET A 94 1.62 7.21 -1.18
C MET A 94 1.13 7.74 -2.54
N TRP A 95 1.65 7.24 -3.67
CA TRP A 95 1.33 7.80 -4.99
C TRP A 95 1.39 6.80 -6.15
N ASP A 96 2.19 5.74 -6.05
CA ASP A 96 2.31 4.72 -7.09
C ASP A 96 1.12 3.75 -7.04
N ARG A 97 0.30 3.79 -8.10
CA ARG A 97 -0.89 2.93 -8.27
C ARG A 97 -0.56 1.44 -8.38
N LYS A 98 0.68 1.10 -8.70
CA LYS A 98 1.16 -0.29 -8.80
C LYS A 98 1.59 -0.86 -7.44
N HIS A 99 1.79 0.00 -6.43
CA HIS A 99 2.21 -0.45 -5.12
C HIS A 99 1.10 -1.24 -4.42
N VAL A 100 1.43 -2.40 -3.82
CA VAL A 100 0.44 -3.30 -3.18
C VAL A 100 -0.35 -2.65 -2.04
N MET A 101 0.23 -1.66 -1.37
CA MET A 101 -0.41 -0.89 -0.29
C MET A 101 -1.06 0.43 -0.76
N PHE A 102 -1.12 0.71 -2.07
CA PHE A 102 -1.72 1.95 -2.58
C PHE A 102 -3.19 2.08 -2.13
N ASN A 103 -3.56 3.26 -1.63
CA ASN A 103 -4.86 3.56 -1.00
C ASN A 103 -5.23 2.70 0.23
N ARG A 104 -4.26 1.99 0.84
CA ARG A 104 -4.51 1.12 2.00
C ARG A 104 -3.53 1.35 3.14
N PHE A 105 -2.37 1.91 2.85
CA PHE A 105 -1.39 2.25 3.87
C PHE A 105 -1.96 3.19 4.93
N ASN A 106 -1.77 2.80 6.19
CA ASN A 106 -2.19 3.55 7.35
C ASN A 106 -1.04 3.58 8.39
N PRO A 107 -0.37 4.73 8.59
CA PRO A 107 0.75 4.87 9.52
C PRO A 107 0.45 4.54 10.99
N TRP A 108 -0.83 4.42 11.36
CA TRP A 108 -1.25 4.07 12.72
C TRP A 108 -1.44 2.58 12.96
N GLU A 109 -1.35 1.76 11.92
CA GLU A 109 -1.38 0.31 12.08
C GLU A 109 -0.10 -0.20 12.73
N LYS A 110 -0.24 -1.31 13.46
CA LYS A 110 0.87 -2.02 14.11
C LYS A 110 1.44 -3.11 13.20
N GLU A 111 0.61 -3.66 12.33
CA GLU A 111 0.94 -4.74 11.42
C GLU A 111 0.61 -4.30 10.00
N TYR A 112 1.51 -4.58 9.06
CA TYR A 112 1.38 -4.15 7.67
C TYR A 112 1.44 -5.37 6.76
N ASP A 113 0.38 -5.57 5.99
CA ASP A 113 0.28 -6.67 5.04
C ASP A 113 0.60 -6.21 3.63
N GLY A 114 1.88 -6.09 3.31
CA GLY A 114 2.31 -5.55 2.01
C GLY A 114 3.60 -4.74 2.06
N LEU A 115 4.23 -4.65 3.23
CA LEU A 115 5.54 -4.04 3.42
C LEU A 115 6.50 -5.10 3.95
N HIS A 116 7.69 -5.20 3.33
CA HIS A 116 8.75 -6.08 3.80
C HIS A 116 9.38 -5.49 5.06
N ALA A 117 9.29 -6.21 6.18
CA ALA A 117 10.10 -5.86 7.34
C ALA A 117 11.58 -6.07 7.01
N THR A 118 12.43 -5.24 7.57
CA THR A 118 13.88 -5.24 7.40
C THR A 118 14.52 -5.29 8.78
N THR A 119 15.40 -6.26 8.98
CA THR A 119 16.21 -6.33 10.19
C THR A 119 17.45 -5.46 10.00
N LEU A 120 17.55 -4.35 10.74
CA LEU A 120 18.75 -3.52 10.82
C LEU A 120 19.64 -4.02 11.95
N THR A 121 20.87 -4.41 11.63
CA THR A 121 21.90 -4.72 12.62
C THR A 121 22.98 -3.63 12.60
N VAL A 122 23.26 -3.05 13.76
CA VAL A 122 24.31 -2.04 13.96
C VAL A 122 25.30 -2.53 15.01
N HIS A 123 26.54 -2.74 14.62
CA HIS A 123 27.64 -3.00 15.55
C HIS A 123 28.26 -1.65 15.90
N LEU A 124 28.10 -1.22 17.14
CA LEU A 124 28.79 -0.08 17.69
C LEU A 124 30.17 -0.54 18.17
N ILE A 125 31.20 -0.24 17.39
CA ILE A 125 32.55 -0.76 17.64
C ILE A 125 33.27 0.19 18.60
N SER A 126 33.50 1.43 18.17
CA SER A 126 34.27 2.41 18.95
C SER A 126 33.85 3.85 18.64
N GLY A 127 34.43 4.81 19.35
CA GLY A 127 34.28 6.23 19.08
C GLY A 127 35.61 6.97 19.16
N GLN A 128 35.63 8.20 18.68
CA GLN A 128 36.75 9.12 18.73
C GLN A 128 36.25 10.49 19.19
N TYR A 129 36.91 11.12 20.16
CA TYR A 129 36.59 12.46 20.68
C TYR A 129 35.09 12.69 20.96
N VAL A 130 34.42 11.74 21.62
CA VAL A 130 32.95 11.71 21.66
C VAL A 130 32.33 12.70 22.67
N CYS A 131 33.11 13.12 23.67
CA CYS A 131 32.73 14.19 24.60
C CYS A 131 33.62 15.42 24.39
N GLN A 132 33.06 16.47 23.80
CA GLN A 132 33.75 17.73 23.54
C GLN A 132 34.21 18.37 24.85
N GLY A 133 35.51 18.68 24.96
CA GLY A 133 36.10 19.34 26.13
C GLY A 133 36.27 18.46 27.38
N ASN A 134 35.78 17.22 27.40
CA ASN A 134 35.98 16.30 28.52
C ASN A 134 36.42 14.90 28.05
N GLN A 135 37.72 14.73 27.81
CA GLN A 135 38.30 13.46 27.37
C GLN A 135 38.27 12.37 28.45
N GLY A 136 38.26 12.76 29.74
CA GLY A 136 38.13 11.87 30.89
C GLY A 136 36.69 11.55 31.27
N GLY A 137 35.71 11.94 30.46
CA GLY A 137 34.29 11.63 30.67
C GLY A 137 33.98 10.15 30.48
N SER A 138 32.79 9.74 30.93
CA SER A 138 32.31 8.36 30.80
C SER A 138 31.17 8.27 29.77
N PRO A 139 31.45 8.04 28.48
CA PRO A 139 30.43 8.10 27.44
C PRO A 139 29.59 6.82 27.34
N MET A 140 28.34 7.02 26.92
CA MET A 140 27.37 6.01 26.51
C MET A 140 26.77 6.47 25.17
N VAL A 141 26.40 5.52 24.31
CA VAL A 141 25.71 5.82 23.05
C VAL A 141 24.28 5.29 23.12
N GLU A 142 23.33 6.16 22.80
CA GLU A 142 21.95 5.77 22.52
C GLU A 142 21.74 5.70 21.01
N ILE A 143 21.19 4.59 20.54
CA ILE A 143 20.79 4.39 19.14
C ILE A 143 19.27 4.31 19.11
N GLU A 144 18.65 5.24 18.39
CA GLU A 144 17.21 5.43 18.33
C GLU A 144 16.74 5.40 16.88
N LEU A 145 15.73 4.59 16.60
CA LEU A 145 14.98 4.62 15.34
C LEU A 145 13.80 5.56 15.48
N LEU A 146 13.77 6.56 14.61
CA LEU A 146 12.73 7.57 14.51
C LEU A 146 11.96 7.31 13.22
N GLY A 147 10.69 6.93 13.32
CA GLY A 147 9.89 6.51 12.18
C GLY A 147 8.39 6.59 12.45
N ILE A 148 7.63 5.78 11.71
CA ILE A 148 6.25 5.47 12.10
C ILE A 148 6.24 4.76 13.46
N HIS A 149 5.10 4.75 14.15
CA HIS A 149 5.03 4.23 15.52
C HIS A 149 5.53 2.77 15.65
N ALA A 150 5.27 1.94 14.63
CA ALA A 150 5.68 0.55 14.61
C ALA A 150 7.21 0.35 14.50
N ASP A 151 7.93 1.33 13.96
CA ASP A 151 9.40 1.27 13.75
C ASP A 151 10.19 1.95 14.88
N CYS A 152 9.51 2.71 15.74
CA CYS A 152 10.15 3.45 16.83
C CYS A 152 10.75 2.50 17.86
N ALA A 153 12.07 2.52 18.00
CA ALA A 153 12.81 1.69 18.95
C ALA A 153 14.04 2.44 19.47
N LYS A 154 14.43 2.19 20.72
CA LYS A 154 15.60 2.83 21.33
C LYS A 154 16.38 1.81 22.15
N GLN A 155 17.68 1.74 21.91
CA GLN A 155 18.61 0.89 22.66
C GLN A 155 19.82 1.74 23.10
N LYS A 156 20.47 1.33 24.19
CA LYS A 156 21.62 2.05 24.77
C LYS A 156 22.78 1.09 24.97
N SER A 157 24.00 1.58 24.75
CA SER A 157 25.21 0.83 25.04
C SER A 157 25.50 0.78 26.54
N LYS A 158 26.48 -0.05 26.95
CA LYS A 158 27.13 0.15 28.25
C LYS A 158 27.86 1.50 28.30
N VAL A 159 28.15 1.93 29.53
CA VAL A 159 28.98 3.10 29.81
C VAL A 159 30.45 2.68 29.76
N ILE A 160 31.28 3.44 29.04
CA ILE A 160 32.74 3.30 29.14
C ILE A 160 33.24 4.30 30.17
N SER A 161 33.91 3.82 31.22
CA SER A 161 34.35 4.68 32.33
C SER A 161 35.61 5.47 31.97
N ARG A 162 35.58 6.78 32.21
CA ARG A 162 36.73 7.70 32.11
C ARG A 162 37.53 7.59 30.81
N ASN A 163 36.85 7.34 29.71
CA ASN A 163 37.44 7.35 28.38
C ASN A 163 36.44 7.85 27.35
N ALA A 164 36.52 9.14 27.02
CA ALA A 164 35.78 9.75 25.92
C ALA A 164 36.66 10.08 24.70
N LEU A 165 37.96 9.80 24.77
CA LEU A 165 38.89 10.03 23.68
C LEU A 165 38.78 8.93 22.61
N ASN A 166 38.80 7.66 23.03
CA ASN A 166 38.77 6.51 22.13
C ASN A 166 38.01 5.29 22.74
N PRO A 167 36.77 5.47 23.22
CA PRO A 167 35.98 4.39 23.82
C PRO A 167 35.73 3.23 22.83
N ILE A 168 35.77 2.01 23.34
CA ILE A 168 35.40 0.78 22.59
C ILE A 168 34.22 0.12 23.29
N TRP A 169 33.08 0.05 22.60
CA TRP A 169 31.88 -0.61 23.11
C TRP A 169 31.81 -2.06 22.66
N ASN A 170 32.00 -2.28 21.35
CA ASN A 170 31.85 -3.56 20.66
C ASN A 170 30.52 -4.26 20.99
N GLU A 171 29.41 -3.53 20.82
CA GLU A 171 28.05 -4.03 21.08
C GLU A 171 27.22 -4.08 19.79
N VAL A 172 26.31 -5.04 19.73
CA VAL A 172 25.45 -5.26 18.56
C VAL A 172 24.00 -4.93 18.91
N PHE A 173 23.41 -4.04 18.14
CA PHE A 173 22.02 -3.62 18.25
C PHE A 173 21.25 -4.15 17.05
N THR A 174 20.08 -4.74 17.30
CA THR A 174 19.20 -5.24 16.23
C THR A 174 17.83 -4.60 16.35
N PHE A 175 17.31 -4.11 15.24
CA PHE A 175 16.01 -3.44 15.14
C PHE A 175 15.19 -4.02 14.00
N GLN A 176 13.87 -4.09 14.19
CA GLN A 176 12.92 -4.40 13.12
C GLN A 176 12.38 -3.09 12.53
N VAL A 177 12.39 -3.00 11.20
CA VAL A 177 11.95 -1.82 10.45
C VAL A 177 10.95 -2.23 9.38
N ILE A 178 9.72 -1.78 9.48
CA ILE A 178 8.64 -2.06 8.54
C ILE A 178 8.62 -1.03 7.41
N PHE A 179 8.73 0.26 7.72
CA PHE A 179 8.61 1.33 6.73
C PHE A 179 9.95 2.05 6.48
N LYS A 180 10.88 1.32 5.84
CA LYS A 180 12.26 1.77 5.55
C LYS A 180 12.37 3.12 4.85
N ASP A 181 11.33 3.53 4.13
CA ASP A 181 11.27 4.77 3.36
C ASP A 181 11.22 6.04 4.21
N LEU A 182 10.79 5.93 5.48
CA LEU A 182 10.62 7.08 6.38
C LEU A 182 11.12 6.77 7.79
N VAL A 183 12.29 6.12 7.89
CA VAL A 183 12.99 5.85 9.14
C VAL A 183 14.34 6.56 9.17
N PHE A 184 14.66 7.11 10.34
CA PHE A 184 15.91 7.79 10.63
C PHE A 184 16.59 7.10 11.81
N VAL A 185 17.89 6.86 11.69
CA VAL A 185 18.74 6.36 12.76
C VAL A 185 19.40 7.56 13.45
N ARG A 186 19.16 7.71 14.74
CA ARG A 186 19.74 8.75 15.58
C ARG A 186 20.74 8.15 16.55
N PHE A 187 21.99 8.58 16.43
CA PHE A 187 23.07 8.31 17.36
C PHE A 187 23.18 9.48 18.33
N THR A 188 23.17 9.20 19.63
CA THR A 188 23.27 10.22 20.68
C THR A 188 24.34 9.80 21.67
N VAL A 189 25.37 10.63 21.87
CA VAL A 189 26.38 10.39 22.91
C VAL A 189 25.97 11.12 24.18
N VAL A 190 25.88 10.37 25.26
CA VAL A 190 25.52 10.87 26.59
C VAL A 190 26.71 10.67 27.53
N GLU A 191 27.08 11.71 28.24
CA GLU A 191 28.03 11.62 29.34
C GLU A 191 27.33 11.10 30.59
N SER A 192 27.70 9.91 31.06
CA SER A 192 27.00 9.23 32.16
C SER A 192 27.07 9.97 33.50
N GLY A 193 28.12 10.77 33.74
CA GLY A 193 28.28 11.49 35.01
C GLY A 193 27.33 12.67 35.15
N SER A 194 27.08 13.40 34.06
CA SER A 194 26.22 14.59 34.04
C SER A 194 24.82 14.31 33.48
N GLY A 195 24.63 13.19 32.78
CA GLY A 195 23.45 12.91 31.97
C GLY A 195 23.34 13.80 30.72
N ARG A 196 24.34 14.64 30.45
CA ARG A 196 24.31 15.62 29.36
C ARG A 196 24.57 14.94 28.02
N ILE A 197 23.80 15.32 27.02
CA ILE A 197 24.07 14.94 25.64
C ILE A 197 25.24 15.79 25.12
N THR A 198 26.32 15.15 24.72
CA THR A 198 27.54 15.82 24.25
C THR A 198 27.54 16.00 22.74
N SER A 199 27.07 14.99 22.00
CA SER A 199 27.01 15.01 20.55
C SER A 199 25.90 14.11 20.01
N GLN A 200 25.45 14.37 18.78
CA GLN A 200 24.40 13.59 18.13
C GLN A 200 24.61 13.53 16.60
N ARG A 201 23.99 12.54 15.95
CA ARG A 201 23.84 12.50 14.49
C ARG A 201 22.54 11.78 14.11
N VAL A 202 21.74 12.41 13.26
CA VAL A 202 20.57 11.78 12.61
C VAL A 202 20.92 11.47 11.15
N ILE A 203 20.61 10.24 10.70
CA ILE A 203 20.84 9.74 9.34
C ILE A 203 19.57 9.02 8.87
N PRO A 204 19.01 9.35 7.69
CA PRO A 204 17.95 8.54 7.07
C PRO A 204 18.45 7.12 6.83
N LEU A 205 17.65 6.10 7.11
CA LEU A 205 18.07 4.70 6.98
C LEU A 205 18.53 4.37 5.55
N LYS A 206 17.86 4.93 4.53
CA LYS A 206 18.25 4.82 3.11
C LYS A 206 19.64 5.38 2.80
N ALA A 207 20.11 6.35 3.57
CA ALA A 207 21.44 6.96 3.41
C ALA A 207 22.52 6.26 4.24
N LEU A 208 22.16 5.34 5.15
CA LEU A 208 23.11 4.59 5.95
C LEU A 208 23.75 3.48 5.11
N ARG A 209 24.98 3.72 4.65
CA ARG A 209 25.73 2.74 3.86
C ARG A 209 26.10 1.51 4.69
N PRO A 210 25.93 0.28 4.17
CA PRO A 210 26.34 -0.94 4.88
C PRO A 210 27.86 -1.06 4.98
N GLY A 211 28.30 -1.97 5.86
CA GLY A 211 29.70 -2.27 6.15
C GLY A 211 30.30 -1.38 7.23
N TYR A 212 31.63 -1.43 7.35
CA TYR A 212 32.39 -0.63 8.31
C TYR A 212 32.46 0.84 7.88
N ARG A 213 31.98 1.76 8.72
CA ARG A 213 31.88 3.20 8.41
C ARG A 213 32.11 4.06 9.65
N HIS A 214 32.66 5.26 9.42
CA HIS A 214 32.67 6.33 10.42
C HIS A 214 31.40 7.18 10.30
N VAL A 215 30.66 7.31 11.39
CA VAL A 215 29.56 8.27 11.56
C VAL A 215 30.14 9.54 12.16
N ARG A 216 30.16 10.63 11.38
CA ARG A 216 30.57 11.95 11.88
C ARG A 216 29.50 12.55 12.77
N LEU A 217 29.89 12.88 13.99
CA LEU A 217 29.00 13.45 15.00
C LEU A 217 28.85 14.96 14.82
N ARG A 218 27.79 15.51 15.41
CA ARG A 218 27.46 16.94 15.39
C ARG A 218 27.16 17.42 16.81
N THR A 219 27.22 18.72 17.01
CA THR A 219 26.78 19.38 18.25
C THR A 219 25.25 19.28 18.41
N MET A 220 24.74 19.69 19.57
CA MET A 220 23.30 19.84 19.78
C MET A 220 22.68 20.88 18.84
N ALA A 221 23.46 21.86 18.38
CA ALA A 221 23.06 22.85 17.37
C ALA A 221 23.16 22.32 15.93
N ASN A 222 23.39 21.02 15.75
CA ASN A 222 23.57 20.34 14.45
C ASN A 222 24.78 20.87 13.63
N GLN A 223 25.78 21.44 14.30
CA GLN A 223 27.04 21.85 13.67
C GLN A 223 28.03 20.69 13.60
N PRO A 224 28.82 20.53 12.52
CA PRO A 224 29.78 19.44 12.38
C PRO A 224 30.87 19.49 13.47
N LEU A 225 31.22 18.34 14.02
CA LEU A 225 32.38 18.16 14.88
C LEU A 225 33.50 17.51 14.06
N GLU A 226 34.66 18.16 13.95
CA GLU A 226 35.72 17.75 13.03
C GLU A 226 36.36 16.40 13.41
N LEU A 227 36.57 16.17 14.70
CA LEU A 227 37.26 14.98 15.22
C LEU A 227 36.31 13.92 15.79
N SER A 228 35.06 14.28 16.10
CA SER A 228 34.13 13.38 16.79
C SER A 228 33.49 12.39 15.83
N THR A 229 33.79 11.11 15.98
CA THR A 229 33.16 10.05 15.18
C THR A 229 32.80 8.82 15.98
N LEU A 230 31.84 8.04 15.48
CA LEU A 230 31.60 6.66 15.88
C LEU A 230 32.04 5.74 14.75
N PHE A 231 32.78 4.68 15.06
CA PHE A 231 33.08 3.61 14.13
C PHE A 231 32.05 2.50 14.30
N ILE A 232 31.31 2.20 13.23
CA ILE A 232 30.22 1.22 13.24
C ILE A 232 30.37 0.23 12.09
N TYR A 233 29.78 -0.94 12.24
CA TYR A 233 29.41 -1.81 11.12
C TYR A 233 27.89 -1.89 11.03
N SER A 234 27.32 -1.72 9.85
CA SER A 234 25.87 -1.85 9.65
C SER A 234 25.54 -2.84 8.54
N ARG A 235 24.44 -3.57 8.71
CA ARG A 235 23.80 -4.36 7.66
C ARG A 235 22.30 -4.28 7.80
N HIS A 236 21.60 -4.41 6.69
CA HIS A 236 20.14 -4.55 6.68
C HIS A 236 19.78 -5.77 5.84
N GLU A 237 18.96 -6.65 6.41
CA GLU A 237 18.48 -7.87 5.74
C GLU A 237 16.95 -7.79 5.69
N GLU A 238 16.36 -7.91 4.50
CA GLU A 238 14.90 -8.01 4.36
C GLU A 238 14.42 -9.34 4.97
N GLU A 239 13.24 -9.33 5.59
CA GLU A 239 12.67 -10.49 6.26
C GLU A 239 12.46 -11.64 5.26
N VAL A 240 12.97 -12.80 5.64
CA VAL A 240 12.95 -14.05 4.88
C VAL A 240 12.09 -15.03 5.65
N ILE A 241 11.11 -15.70 5.01
CA ILE A 241 10.39 -16.79 5.67
C ILE A 241 11.29 -18.02 5.70
N GLY A 242 11.74 -18.38 6.92
CA GLY A 242 12.63 -19.50 7.16
C GLY A 242 13.07 -19.58 8.61
N GLY A 243 12.12 -19.84 9.51
CA GLY A 243 12.39 -20.14 10.92
C GLY A 243 11.19 -19.80 11.79
N THR A 244 10.64 -20.80 12.48
CA THR A 244 10.02 -20.59 13.79
C THR A 244 10.83 -19.58 14.59
N VAL A 245 10.15 -18.73 15.37
CA VAL A 245 10.76 -17.86 16.38
C VAL A 245 11.77 -18.68 17.18
N SER A 246 13.04 -18.62 16.79
CA SER A 246 14.13 -19.19 17.53
C SER A 246 14.54 -18.09 18.48
N GLU A 247 14.37 -18.37 19.76
CA GLU A 247 15.05 -17.66 20.83
C GLU A 247 16.50 -17.36 20.45
N ASN A 248 16.96 -16.18 20.87
CA ASN A 248 18.27 -15.62 20.63
C ASN A 248 19.41 -16.68 20.61
N PRO A 249 20.26 -16.74 19.58
CA PRO A 249 21.41 -17.66 19.53
C PRO A 249 22.46 -17.42 20.63
N HIS A 250 22.33 -16.30 21.37
CA HIS A 250 23.26 -15.92 22.43
C HIS A 250 22.94 -16.55 23.80
N ASP A 251 21.71 -17.04 24.00
CA ASP A 251 21.30 -17.69 25.27
C ASP A 251 21.54 -19.21 25.26
N GLU A 252 21.55 -19.86 24.10
CA GLU A 252 21.81 -21.30 24.00
C GLU A 252 23.25 -21.69 24.35
N GLN A 253 24.26 -20.86 24.01
CA GLN A 253 25.65 -21.14 24.37
C GLN A 253 25.91 -21.03 25.88
N MET A 254 25.21 -20.12 26.57
CA MET A 254 25.28 -19.98 28.03
C MET A 254 24.52 -21.11 28.75
N LYS A 255 23.35 -21.52 28.22
CA LYS A 255 22.55 -22.63 28.77
C LYS A 255 23.21 -23.99 28.54
N LYS A 256 23.81 -24.26 27.37
CA LYS A 256 24.57 -25.51 27.12
C LYS A 256 25.84 -25.61 27.97
N LYS A 257 26.56 -24.49 28.19
CA LYS A 257 27.71 -24.49 29.10
C LYS A 257 27.31 -24.70 30.56
N LYS A 258 26.22 -24.08 31.04
CA LYS A 258 25.70 -24.34 32.40
C LYS A 258 25.11 -25.75 32.57
N SER A 259 24.44 -26.29 31.55
CA SER A 259 23.88 -27.63 31.56
C SER A 259 24.97 -28.71 31.55
N MET A 260 26.01 -28.57 30.72
CA MET A 260 27.16 -29.47 30.77
C MET A 260 27.96 -29.34 32.08
N PHE A 261 28.11 -28.14 32.63
CA PHE A 261 28.83 -27.96 33.90
C PHE A 261 28.08 -28.58 35.10
N ASN A 262 26.75 -28.55 35.09
CA ASN A 262 25.93 -29.21 36.11
C ASN A 262 25.88 -30.73 35.94
N MET A 263 25.95 -31.24 34.70
CA MET A 263 25.95 -32.68 34.40
C MET A 263 27.32 -33.34 34.70
N ILE A 264 28.43 -32.62 34.48
CA ILE A 264 29.78 -33.08 34.84
C ILE A 264 29.98 -33.06 36.37
N LYS A 265 29.31 -32.15 37.09
CA LYS A 265 29.30 -32.13 38.55
C LYS A 265 28.44 -33.25 39.17
N SER A 266 27.46 -33.79 38.42
CA SER A 266 26.59 -34.89 38.87
C SER A 266 27.07 -36.29 38.46
N MET A 267 28.22 -36.43 37.80
CA MET A 267 28.84 -37.73 37.47
C MET A 267 30.23 -37.91 38.10
N GLY A 268 30.60 -37.05 39.05
CA GLY A 268 31.79 -37.22 39.87
C GLY A 268 31.52 -38.10 41.09
N GLU A 269 31.04 -39.34 40.89
CA GLU A 269 31.10 -40.39 41.90
C GLU A 269 30.80 -41.77 41.28
N ILE A 270 31.71 -42.71 41.54
CA ILE A 270 31.57 -44.18 41.41
C ILE A 270 31.90 -44.82 40.04
N GLY A 271 33.10 -45.43 39.99
CA GLY A 271 33.20 -46.90 39.83
C GLY A 271 33.40 -47.48 38.42
N LYS A 272 34.59 -48.08 38.22
CA LYS A 272 35.02 -48.91 37.08
C LYS A 272 34.11 -50.14 36.83
N SER A 273 33.86 -50.47 35.55
CA SER A 273 34.08 -51.82 34.98
C SER A 273 33.65 -51.93 33.51
N GLU A 274 34.35 -52.82 32.80
CA GLU A 274 34.36 -53.16 31.37
C GLU A 274 33.01 -53.54 30.73
N ILE A 275 32.91 -53.49 29.38
CA ILE A 275 32.53 -54.64 28.51
C ILE A 275 32.62 -54.27 27.00
N LYS A 276 33.50 -55.03 26.32
CA LYS A 276 33.57 -55.59 24.96
C LYS A 276 32.80 -54.98 23.77
N GLU A 277 33.58 -54.71 22.72
CA GLU A 277 33.21 -54.68 21.30
C GLU A 277 32.64 -56.00 20.80
N LYS A 278 31.61 -55.92 19.96
CA LYS A 278 31.41 -56.77 18.78
C LYS A 278 30.67 -55.97 17.69
N GLU A 279 31.31 -55.89 16.53
CA GLU A 279 30.75 -55.44 15.25
C GLU A 279 29.59 -56.34 14.81
N GLN A 280 28.55 -55.81 14.14
CA GLN A 280 28.48 -55.76 12.66
C GLN A 280 27.07 -55.35 12.14
N VAL A 281 27.09 -54.57 11.05
CA VAL A 281 26.08 -54.33 9.99
C VAL A 281 24.84 -53.45 10.28
N GLY A 282 24.84 -52.25 9.71
CA GLY A 282 23.62 -51.45 9.52
C GLY A 282 23.88 -49.99 9.05
N GLY A 283 23.94 -49.80 7.74
CA GLY A 283 23.95 -48.54 6.96
C GLY A 283 23.98 -47.19 7.69
N THR A 284 25.07 -46.46 7.50
CA THR A 284 25.24 -45.05 7.88
C THR A 284 24.35 -44.15 7.03
N THR A 285 23.15 -43.80 7.49
CA THR A 285 22.40 -42.67 6.94
C THR A 285 22.85 -41.41 7.66
N THR A 286 23.78 -40.68 7.05
CA THR A 286 24.18 -39.34 7.50
C THR A 286 22.96 -38.44 7.54
N ASN A 287 22.54 -38.06 8.74
CA ASN A 287 21.46 -37.10 8.99
C ASN A 287 21.97 -35.69 8.64
N ILE A 288 21.99 -35.38 7.35
CA ILE A 288 22.19 -34.01 6.86
C ILE A 288 20.95 -33.24 7.31
N GLN A 289 21.07 -32.47 8.39
CA GLN A 289 20.12 -31.42 8.70
C GLN A 289 20.11 -30.47 7.50
N THR A 290 19.10 -30.62 6.64
CA THR A 290 18.84 -29.73 5.53
C THR A 290 18.54 -28.36 6.12
N VAL A 291 19.53 -27.48 6.05
CA VAL A 291 19.35 -26.05 6.30
C VAL A 291 18.24 -25.60 5.36
N LYS A 292 17.04 -25.34 5.91
CA LYS A 292 15.94 -24.83 5.10
C LYS A 292 16.44 -23.55 4.42
N PRO A 293 16.40 -23.45 3.08
CA PRO A 293 16.93 -22.30 2.39
C PRO A 293 16.18 -21.05 2.87
N LYS A 294 16.92 -19.97 3.13
CA LYS A 294 16.33 -18.65 3.38
C LYS A 294 15.49 -18.25 2.16
N ARG A 295 14.15 -18.27 2.26
CA ARG A 295 13.24 -17.89 1.16
C ARG A 295 12.81 -16.43 1.22
N ARG A 296 13.02 -15.71 0.13
CA ARG A 296 12.54 -14.33 -0.02
C ARG A 296 11.01 -14.29 0.03
N MET A 297 10.50 -13.21 0.62
CA MET A 297 9.09 -12.92 0.73
C MET A 297 8.60 -12.02 -0.37
N PHE A 298 7.39 -12.28 -0.84
CA PHE A 298 6.69 -11.53 -1.86
C PHE A 298 5.24 -11.28 -1.44
N PHE A 299 4.60 -10.31 -2.09
CA PHE A 299 3.22 -9.97 -1.85
C PHE A 299 2.39 -10.11 -3.12
N ILE A 300 1.24 -10.76 -3.01
CA ILE A 300 0.25 -10.84 -4.09
C ILE A 300 -1.08 -10.29 -3.63
N SER A 301 -1.84 -9.73 -4.56
CA SER A 301 -3.18 -9.19 -4.33
C SER A 301 -4.23 -10.16 -4.88
N VAL A 302 -5.11 -10.65 -4.02
CA VAL A 302 -6.19 -11.60 -4.35
C VAL A 302 -7.56 -10.93 -4.13
N PHE A 303 -8.35 -10.80 -5.19
CA PHE A 303 -9.68 -10.19 -5.20
C PHE A 303 -10.78 -11.23 -4.92
N GLY A 304 -11.96 -10.79 -4.48
CA GLY A 304 -13.15 -11.64 -4.32
C GLY A 304 -13.24 -12.46 -3.02
N VAL A 305 -12.39 -12.18 -2.02
CA VAL A 305 -12.38 -12.93 -0.75
C VAL A 305 -13.45 -12.42 0.24
N THR A 306 -13.63 -11.10 0.32
CA THR A 306 -14.57 -10.40 1.22
C THR A 306 -15.67 -9.70 0.43
N SER A 307 -15.31 -8.73 -0.42
CA SER A 307 -16.18 -7.94 -1.30
C SER A 307 -15.61 -7.89 -2.72
N SER A 308 -16.45 -7.56 -3.72
CA SER A 308 -16.06 -7.59 -5.15
C SER A 308 -14.95 -6.59 -5.52
N ASP A 309 -14.89 -5.46 -4.82
CA ASP A 309 -14.01 -4.33 -5.17
C ASP A 309 -12.74 -4.24 -4.29
N GLU A 310 -12.63 -5.06 -3.25
CA GLU A 310 -11.45 -5.11 -2.39
C GLU A 310 -10.59 -6.35 -2.67
N TYR A 311 -9.28 -6.14 -2.75
CA TYR A 311 -8.31 -7.24 -2.74
C TYR A 311 -7.86 -7.57 -1.33
N MET A 312 -7.24 -8.72 -1.13
CA MET A 312 -6.55 -9.14 0.07
C MET A 312 -5.09 -9.35 -0.28
N ILE A 313 -4.18 -8.86 0.57
CA ILE A 313 -2.75 -8.99 0.31
C ILE A 313 -2.25 -10.21 1.06
N LEU A 314 -1.61 -11.12 0.33
CA LEU A 314 -1.05 -12.35 0.85
C LEU A 314 0.46 -12.30 0.87
N ARG A 315 1.04 -12.87 1.91
CA ARG A 315 2.48 -13.05 2.10
C ARG A 315 2.88 -14.40 1.52
N VAL A 316 3.53 -14.39 0.36
CA VAL A 316 3.88 -15.62 -0.38
C VAL A 316 5.39 -15.75 -0.58
N THR A 317 5.85 -16.97 -0.80
CA THR A 317 7.23 -17.30 -1.15
C THR A 317 7.29 -17.84 -2.58
N GLN A 318 8.48 -17.95 -3.16
CA GLN A 318 8.69 -18.54 -4.50
C GLN A 318 8.03 -19.92 -4.69
N ASP A 319 7.90 -20.69 -3.60
CA ASP A 319 7.36 -22.06 -3.62
C ASP A 319 5.89 -22.17 -3.21
N THR A 320 5.23 -21.04 -2.90
CA THR A 320 3.83 -21.06 -2.46
C THR A 320 2.93 -21.56 -3.57
N SER A 321 2.24 -22.69 -3.34
CA SER A 321 1.28 -23.24 -4.31
C SER A 321 -0.05 -22.51 -4.27
N THR A 322 -0.86 -22.68 -5.31
CA THR A 322 -2.23 -22.17 -5.39
C THR A 322 -3.07 -22.59 -4.19
N GLN A 323 -3.04 -23.87 -3.79
CA GLN A 323 -3.76 -24.34 -2.60
C GLN A 323 -3.30 -23.63 -1.32
N GLN A 324 -2.00 -23.41 -1.15
CA GLN A 324 -1.47 -22.71 0.02
C GLN A 324 -1.91 -21.24 0.03
N ALA A 325 -1.93 -20.57 -1.11
CA ALA A 325 -2.42 -19.21 -1.25
C ALA A 325 -3.93 -19.12 -0.93
N ILE A 326 -4.75 -20.07 -1.41
CA ILE A 326 -6.18 -20.17 -1.08
C ILE A 326 -6.37 -20.35 0.43
N LYS A 327 -5.65 -21.29 1.05
CA LYS A 327 -5.71 -21.52 2.50
C LYS A 327 -5.38 -20.25 3.28
N GLN A 328 -4.33 -19.53 2.87
CA GLN A 328 -3.93 -18.27 3.49
C GLN A 328 -5.00 -17.19 3.34
N ALA A 329 -5.62 -17.07 2.16
CA ALA A 329 -6.71 -16.12 1.90
C ALA A 329 -7.94 -16.41 2.78
N LEU A 330 -8.35 -17.68 2.86
CA LEU A 330 -9.49 -18.11 3.68
C LEU A 330 -9.23 -17.92 5.18
N ALA A 331 -8.01 -18.24 5.63
CA ALA A 331 -7.61 -18.05 7.02
C ALA A 331 -7.64 -16.57 7.42
N LYS A 332 -7.10 -15.71 6.58
CA LYS A 332 -7.09 -14.26 6.79
C LYS A 332 -8.48 -13.62 6.68
N ALA A 333 -9.39 -14.26 5.96
CA ALA A 333 -10.81 -13.87 5.91
C ALA A 333 -11.62 -14.36 7.11
N GLY A 334 -11.02 -15.05 8.09
CA GLY A 334 -11.71 -15.59 9.26
C GLY A 334 -12.60 -16.80 8.97
N LYS A 335 -12.45 -17.46 7.81
CA LYS A 335 -13.31 -18.57 7.36
C LYS A 335 -12.78 -19.97 7.74
N THR A 336 -11.95 -20.08 8.77
CA THR A 336 -11.18 -21.30 9.11
C THR A 336 -12.02 -22.49 9.60
N GLY A 337 -13.30 -22.29 9.96
CA GLY A 337 -14.14 -23.32 10.59
C GLY A 337 -15.02 -24.15 9.66
N ASP A 338 -15.50 -23.58 8.54
CA ASP A 338 -16.65 -24.16 7.80
C ASP A 338 -16.40 -24.40 6.30
N CYS A 339 -15.19 -24.16 5.79
CA CYS A 339 -14.96 -24.17 4.34
C CYS A 339 -13.79 -25.05 3.90
N ASN A 340 -14.07 -26.01 3.01
CA ASN A 340 -13.05 -26.88 2.45
C ASN A 340 -12.22 -26.07 1.42
N THR A 341 -10.89 -26.22 1.43
CA THR A 341 -10.02 -25.52 0.46
C THR A 341 -10.38 -25.91 -0.98
N GLU A 342 -10.82 -27.15 -1.15
CA GLU A 342 -11.24 -27.71 -2.44
C GLU A 342 -12.52 -27.07 -3.01
N ASP A 343 -13.28 -26.35 -2.19
CA ASP A 343 -14.45 -25.60 -2.65
C ASP A 343 -14.07 -24.25 -3.27
N PHE A 344 -12.77 -23.91 -3.32
CA PHE A 344 -12.32 -22.64 -3.88
C PHE A 344 -11.32 -22.85 -5.00
N LEU A 345 -11.34 -21.91 -5.92
CA LEU A 345 -10.47 -21.84 -7.08
C LEU A 345 -9.80 -20.47 -7.10
N LEU A 346 -8.53 -20.44 -7.47
CA LEU A 346 -7.82 -19.20 -7.75
C LEU A 346 -7.75 -19.03 -9.26
N MET A 347 -8.21 -17.90 -9.76
CA MET A 347 -8.19 -17.57 -11.17
C MET A 347 -7.26 -16.38 -11.40
N GLU A 348 -6.53 -16.36 -12.50
CA GLU A 348 -5.85 -15.16 -12.98
C GLU A 348 -6.64 -14.52 -14.12
N ASP A 349 -6.64 -13.19 -14.16
CA ASP A 349 -7.20 -12.39 -15.24
C ASP A 349 -6.11 -11.40 -15.69
N VAL A 350 -5.56 -11.60 -16.89
CA VAL A 350 -4.42 -10.84 -17.41
C VAL A 350 -4.86 -10.05 -18.63
N GLN A 351 -4.72 -8.72 -18.55
CA GLN A 351 -5.02 -7.83 -19.67
C GLN A 351 -3.80 -7.68 -20.58
N ARG A 352 -3.98 -7.95 -21.89
CA ARG A 352 -2.92 -7.89 -22.91
C ARG A 352 -2.78 -6.52 -23.59
N SER A 353 -3.75 -5.60 -23.47
CA SER A 353 -3.73 -4.28 -24.13
C SER A 353 -4.12 -3.12 -23.20
N TRP A 354 -3.56 -1.95 -23.45
CA TRP A 354 -3.80 -0.69 -22.74
C TRP A 354 -5.12 0.00 -23.14
N ASN A 355 -5.80 -0.48 -24.20
CA ASN A 355 -6.97 0.18 -24.78
C ASN A 355 -8.30 -0.47 -24.32
N LYS A 356 -9.23 0.29 -23.72
CA LYS A 356 -10.47 -0.26 -23.10
C LYS A 356 -11.36 -1.08 -24.06
N LYS A 357 -11.46 -0.68 -25.33
CA LYS A 357 -12.23 -1.43 -26.35
C LYS A 357 -11.53 -2.74 -26.78
N GLU A 358 -10.20 -2.80 -26.70
CA GLU A 358 -9.42 -4.02 -26.96
C GLU A 358 -9.24 -4.90 -25.72
N GLN A 359 -9.35 -4.33 -24.51
CA GLN A 359 -9.32 -5.06 -23.24
C GLN A 359 -10.42 -6.13 -23.18
N GLN A 360 -11.63 -5.81 -23.69
CA GLN A 360 -12.73 -6.77 -23.81
C GLN A 360 -12.38 -7.92 -24.76
N ARG A 361 -11.63 -7.65 -25.84
CA ARG A 361 -11.25 -8.61 -26.89
C ARG A 361 -10.06 -9.51 -26.54
N THR A 362 -9.11 -9.07 -25.69
CA THR A 362 -7.79 -9.72 -25.56
C THR A 362 -7.35 -10.15 -24.15
N GLY A 363 -8.12 -9.84 -23.09
CA GLY A 363 -7.80 -10.31 -21.74
C GLY A 363 -7.97 -11.83 -21.59
N SER A 364 -6.97 -12.52 -21.05
CA SER A 364 -6.99 -13.97 -20.81
C SER A 364 -7.33 -14.28 -19.35
N GLN A 365 -8.37 -15.08 -19.15
CA GLN A 365 -8.71 -15.66 -17.84
C GLN A 365 -8.28 -17.12 -17.81
N ARG A 366 -7.71 -17.55 -16.69
CA ARG A 366 -7.18 -18.90 -16.49
C ARG A 366 -7.39 -19.35 -15.04
N ILE A 367 -7.79 -20.61 -14.85
CA ILE A 367 -7.87 -21.21 -13.51
C ILE A 367 -6.49 -21.78 -13.19
N LEU A 368 -5.96 -21.47 -12.00
CA LEU A 368 -4.65 -21.97 -11.61
C LEU A 368 -4.75 -23.39 -11.09
N ASN A 369 -3.82 -24.23 -11.53
CA ASN A 369 -3.72 -25.59 -11.01
C ASN A 369 -3.40 -25.57 -9.50
N PRO A 370 -3.96 -26.50 -8.71
CA PRO A 370 -3.76 -26.56 -7.25
C PRO A 370 -2.29 -26.55 -6.82
N ASP A 371 -1.43 -27.22 -7.59
CA ASP A 371 0.01 -27.38 -7.31
C ASP A 371 0.90 -26.33 -7.99
N GLU A 372 0.35 -25.53 -8.91
CA GLU A 372 1.10 -24.46 -9.59
C GLU A 372 1.56 -23.41 -8.58
N LYS A 373 2.73 -22.81 -8.82
CA LYS A 373 3.27 -21.75 -7.97
C LYS A 373 2.69 -20.41 -8.37
N VAL A 374 2.05 -19.72 -7.43
CA VAL A 374 1.32 -18.46 -7.72
C VAL A 374 2.23 -17.36 -8.26
N LEU A 375 3.49 -17.30 -7.80
CA LEU A 375 4.47 -16.33 -8.31
C LEU A 375 4.97 -16.70 -9.70
N LEU A 376 5.11 -17.99 -10.02
CA LEU A 376 5.48 -18.41 -11.38
C LEU A 376 4.38 -18.06 -12.38
N ALA A 377 3.11 -18.21 -11.98
CA ALA A 377 1.97 -17.77 -12.78
C ALA A 377 2.00 -16.25 -12.99
N GLN A 378 2.20 -15.47 -11.91
CA GLN A 378 2.29 -14.01 -11.99
C GLN A 378 3.42 -13.53 -12.90
N ASN A 379 4.58 -14.18 -12.87
CA ASN A 379 5.74 -13.81 -13.70
C ASN A 379 5.50 -14.04 -15.20
N LYS A 380 4.51 -14.86 -15.58
CA LYS A 380 4.13 -15.08 -16.99
C LYS A 380 3.23 -13.96 -17.53
N TRP A 381 2.75 -13.05 -16.69
CA TRP A 381 1.83 -12.00 -17.10
C TRP A 381 2.49 -10.99 -18.04
N ARG A 382 1.96 -10.85 -19.26
CA ARG A 382 2.31 -9.79 -20.20
C ARG A 382 1.29 -8.66 -20.10
N GLY A 383 1.36 -7.89 -19.02
CA GLY A 383 0.45 -6.76 -18.74
C GLY A 383 -0.04 -6.70 -17.30
N SER A 384 -1.11 -5.95 -17.05
CA SER A 384 -1.72 -5.89 -15.71
C SER A 384 -2.61 -7.11 -15.49
N GLY A 385 -2.24 -7.93 -14.52
CA GLY A 385 -3.04 -9.08 -14.09
C GLY A 385 -3.61 -8.94 -12.68
N LYS A 386 -4.62 -9.76 -12.38
CA LYS A 386 -5.26 -9.86 -11.07
C LYS A 386 -5.58 -11.31 -10.73
N PHE A 387 -5.38 -11.69 -9.47
CA PHE A 387 -5.87 -12.98 -8.96
C PHE A 387 -7.26 -12.81 -8.37
N TYR A 388 -8.18 -13.73 -8.65
CA TYR A 388 -9.53 -13.78 -8.11
C TYR A 388 -9.76 -15.11 -7.40
N LEU A 389 -10.18 -15.05 -6.14
CA LEU A 389 -10.67 -16.22 -5.42
C LEU A 389 -12.16 -16.40 -5.73
N LYS A 390 -12.56 -17.59 -6.16
CA LYS A 390 -13.97 -17.93 -6.42
C LYS A 390 -14.34 -19.23 -5.73
N LYS A 391 -15.53 -19.26 -5.12
CA LYS A 391 -16.12 -20.48 -4.58
C LYS A 391 -16.70 -21.31 -5.73
N LYS A 392 -16.40 -22.60 -5.77
CA LYS A 392 -17.08 -23.59 -6.61
C LYS A 392 -18.54 -23.61 -6.21
N THR A 393 -19.41 -23.22 -7.13
CA THR A 393 -20.84 -23.35 -6.98
C THR A 393 -21.32 -24.55 -7.79
N ASN A 394 -22.30 -25.27 -7.26
CA ASN A 394 -22.95 -26.37 -7.99
C ASN A 394 -23.98 -25.88 -9.03
N ASP A 395 -24.01 -24.58 -9.29
CA ASP A 395 -24.89 -23.96 -10.27
C ASP A 395 -24.47 -24.34 -11.71
N PRO A 396 -25.40 -24.83 -12.55
CA PRO A 396 -25.21 -25.10 -13.97
C PRO A 396 -24.47 -24.02 -14.77
N SER A 397 -24.77 -22.72 -14.57
CA SER A 397 -24.09 -21.62 -15.30
C SER A 397 -22.63 -21.47 -14.89
N SER A 398 -22.37 -21.59 -13.59
CA SER A 398 -21.01 -21.51 -13.07
C SER A 398 -20.16 -22.70 -13.56
N ARG A 399 -20.74 -23.90 -13.63
CA ARG A 399 -20.08 -25.09 -14.18
C ARG A 399 -19.80 -24.95 -15.69
N ALA A 400 -20.76 -24.47 -16.45
CA ALA A 400 -20.61 -24.20 -17.89
C ALA A 400 -19.47 -23.20 -18.14
N TRP A 401 -19.45 -22.10 -17.38
CA TRP A 401 -18.40 -21.10 -17.45
C TRP A 401 -17.01 -21.66 -17.12
N MET A 402 -16.87 -22.38 -16.00
CA MET A 402 -15.59 -22.99 -15.60
C MET A 402 -15.08 -23.99 -16.64
N THR A 403 -15.98 -24.78 -17.24
CA THR A 403 -15.61 -25.75 -18.29
C THR A 403 -15.06 -25.05 -19.53
N THR A 404 -15.58 -23.86 -19.86
CA THR A 404 -15.04 -23.04 -20.95
C THR A 404 -13.60 -22.61 -20.66
N LEU A 405 -13.29 -22.21 -19.43
CA LEU A 405 -11.96 -21.77 -19.03
C LEU A 405 -10.93 -22.92 -19.06
N VAL A 406 -11.30 -24.10 -18.56
CA VAL A 406 -10.41 -25.29 -18.58
C VAL A 406 -10.18 -25.81 -19.99
N THR A 407 -11.21 -25.85 -20.84
CA THR A 407 -11.07 -26.33 -22.23
C THR A 407 -10.12 -25.44 -23.05
N LYS A 408 -10.10 -24.13 -22.75
CA LYS A 408 -9.18 -23.19 -23.38
C LYS A 408 -7.71 -23.50 -23.05
N GLU A 409 -7.41 -24.00 -21.85
CA GLU A 409 -6.04 -24.38 -21.46
C GLU A 409 -5.54 -25.60 -22.23
N LEU A 410 -6.36 -26.66 -22.30
CA LEU A 410 -6.01 -27.90 -23.00
C LEU A 410 -5.69 -27.67 -24.49
N GLY A 411 -6.38 -26.71 -25.13
CA GLY A 411 -6.10 -26.35 -26.52
C GLY A 411 -4.85 -25.50 -26.74
N THR A 412 -4.28 -24.89 -25.68
CA THR A 412 -3.09 -24.03 -25.81
C THR A 412 -1.79 -24.82 -25.67
N GLU A 413 -1.78 -25.97 -24.99
CA GLU A 413 -0.59 -26.82 -24.84
C GLU A 413 -0.27 -27.69 -26.07
N SER A 414 -1.24 -27.90 -26.97
CA SER A 414 -1.09 -28.73 -28.17
C SER A 414 -0.58 -28.00 -29.42
N SER A 415 0.04 -26.82 -29.28
CA SER A 415 0.51 -25.99 -30.41
C SER A 415 2.00 -25.66 -30.35
N ASN A 416 2.83 -26.65 -30.01
CA ASN A 416 4.29 -26.50 -30.02
C ASN A 416 5.03 -27.45 -30.97
N ASP A 417 4.33 -28.10 -31.90
CA ASP A 417 4.94 -28.77 -33.04
C ASP A 417 4.73 -27.95 -34.32
N GLY A 418 5.82 -27.76 -35.05
CA GLY A 418 5.89 -26.90 -36.22
C GLY A 418 5.02 -27.35 -37.39
N GLU A 419 4.75 -26.37 -38.26
CA GLU A 419 4.16 -26.51 -39.59
C GLU A 419 2.72 -27.00 -39.68
N SER A 420 1.76 -26.06 -39.54
CA SER A 420 0.66 -25.85 -40.50
C SER A 420 -0.19 -24.65 -40.06
N GLN A 421 -0.02 -23.52 -40.75
CA GLN A 421 -0.81 -22.31 -40.56
C GLN A 421 -2.11 -22.44 -41.36
N THR A 422 -3.11 -23.13 -40.81
CA THR A 422 -4.46 -23.23 -41.39
C THR A 422 -5.46 -22.49 -40.50
N TRP A 423 -5.78 -21.24 -40.84
CA TRP A 423 -7.06 -20.52 -40.64
C TRP A 423 -7.99 -20.88 -39.44
N ASP A 424 -7.46 -21.20 -38.26
CA ASP A 424 -8.26 -21.60 -37.09
C ASP A 424 -8.72 -20.41 -36.21
N THR A 425 -9.00 -19.27 -36.84
CA THR A 425 -9.42 -18.04 -36.15
C THR A 425 -10.91 -18.00 -35.82
N ASP A 426 -11.73 -18.94 -36.32
CA ASP A 426 -13.16 -18.69 -36.43
C ASP A 426 -14.08 -19.32 -35.39
N HIS A 427 -13.68 -20.33 -34.60
CA HIS A 427 -14.66 -20.99 -33.70
C HIS A 427 -14.18 -21.16 -32.26
N GLN A 428 -13.70 -20.08 -31.62
CA GLN A 428 -13.70 -20.07 -30.15
C GLN A 428 -15.15 -20.15 -29.67
N MET A 429 -15.51 -21.29 -29.07
CA MET A 429 -16.83 -21.55 -28.50
C MET A 429 -16.78 -21.40 -26.98
N PHE A 430 -17.87 -20.95 -26.37
CA PHE A 430 -18.07 -20.97 -24.93
C PHE A 430 -19.33 -21.75 -24.56
N LEU A 431 -19.37 -22.28 -23.35
CA LEU A 431 -20.56 -22.91 -22.79
C LEU A 431 -21.40 -21.87 -22.04
N VAL A 432 -22.65 -21.74 -22.46
CA VAL A 432 -23.66 -20.89 -21.83
C VAL A 432 -24.74 -21.77 -21.22
N CYS A 433 -25.25 -21.36 -20.06
CA CYS A 433 -26.43 -21.96 -19.43
C CYS A 433 -27.53 -20.90 -19.38
N VAL A 434 -28.71 -21.24 -19.92
CA VAL A 434 -29.88 -20.38 -19.89
C VAL A 434 -30.98 -21.08 -19.10
N TYR A 435 -31.52 -20.38 -18.12
CA TYR A 435 -32.63 -20.85 -17.29
C TYR A 435 -33.98 -20.45 -17.89
N ASN A 436 -35.03 -21.15 -17.47
CA ASN A 436 -36.43 -20.86 -17.82
C ASN A 436 -36.71 -20.95 -19.33
N VAL A 437 -36.13 -21.96 -19.99
CA VAL A 437 -36.26 -22.15 -21.45
C VAL A 437 -37.57 -22.85 -21.81
N SER A 438 -38.07 -23.75 -20.95
CA SER A 438 -39.34 -24.45 -21.12
C SER A 438 -39.82 -24.97 -19.76
N GLU A 439 -41.14 -25.13 -19.57
CA GLU A 439 -41.72 -25.73 -18.37
C GLU A 439 -41.20 -27.15 -18.07
N MET A 440 -40.85 -27.91 -19.12
CA MET A 440 -40.31 -29.27 -19.01
C MET A 440 -38.79 -29.30 -18.86
N GLN A 441 -38.10 -28.19 -19.17
CA GLN A 441 -36.64 -28.09 -19.11
C GLN A 441 -36.23 -26.80 -18.37
N PRO A 442 -35.94 -26.90 -17.05
CA PRO A 442 -35.71 -25.72 -16.21
C PRO A 442 -34.45 -24.92 -16.61
N TYR A 443 -33.50 -25.57 -17.27
CA TYR A 443 -32.33 -24.92 -17.87
C TYR A 443 -31.75 -25.73 -19.04
N THR A 444 -31.05 -25.05 -19.93
CA THR A 444 -30.38 -25.63 -21.09
C THR A 444 -28.93 -25.15 -21.16
N ILE A 445 -27.99 -26.07 -21.35
CA ILE A 445 -26.56 -25.77 -21.55
C ILE A 445 -26.17 -26.08 -22.99
N PHE A 446 -25.47 -25.16 -23.65
CA PHE A 446 -25.01 -25.36 -25.01
C PHE A 446 -23.72 -24.60 -25.34
N ARG A 447 -23.06 -25.01 -26.43
CA ARG A 447 -21.87 -24.34 -26.98
C ARG A 447 -22.33 -23.26 -27.96
N ALA A 448 -21.88 -22.04 -27.76
CA ALA A 448 -22.12 -20.90 -28.64
C ALA A 448 -20.79 -20.24 -29.03
N PRO A 449 -20.66 -19.66 -30.23
CA PRO A 449 -19.49 -18.85 -30.60
C PRO A 449 -19.27 -17.67 -29.65
N ILE A 450 -18.02 -17.30 -29.34
CA ILE A 450 -17.72 -16.12 -28.50
C ILE A 450 -18.25 -14.79 -29.09
N SER A 451 -18.61 -14.77 -30.38
CA SER A 451 -19.23 -13.64 -31.06
C SER A 451 -20.75 -13.56 -30.86
N SER A 452 -21.40 -14.58 -30.28
CA SER A 452 -22.86 -14.65 -30.15
C SER A 452 -23.45 -13.50 -29.32
N THR A 453 -24.49 -12.89 -29.90
CA THR A 453 -25.33 -11.86 -29.28
C THR A 453 -26.41 -12.47 -28.39
N ALA A 454 -27.08 -11.66 -27.58
CA ALA A 454 -28.20 -12.10 -26.76
C ALA A 454 -29.29 -12.77 -27.61
N GLN A 455 -29.58 -12.23 -28.80
CA GLN A 455 -30.55 -12.81 -29.74
C GLN A 455 -30.11 -14.20 -30.25
N ASP A 456 -28.83 -14.39 -30.54
CA ASP A 456 -28.30 -15.69 -30.98
C ASP A 456 -28.45 -16.74 -29.87
N ILE A 457 -28.18 -16.36 -28.62
CA ILE A 457 -28.32 -17.23 -27.45
C ILE A 457 -29.80 -17.57 -27.18
N ILE A 458 -30.72 -16.60 -27.29
CA ILE A 458 -32.17 -16.83 -27.16
C ILE A 458 -32.63 -17.84 -28.22
N THR A 459 -32.26 -17.62 -29.48
CA THR A 459 -32.65 -18.49 -30.60
C THR A 459 -32.14 -19.92 -30.40
N GLN A 460 -30.87 -20.08 -29.99
CA GLN A 460 -30.30 -21.39 -29.71
C GLN A 460 -30.91 -22.07 -28.48
N ALA A 461 -31.30 -21.30 -27.46
CA ALA A 461 -31.96 -21.83 -26.27
C ALA A 461 -33.33 -22.42 -26.62
N ILE A 462 -34.16 -21.70 -27.38
CA ILE A 462 -35.49 -22.14 -27.82
C ILE A 462 -35.39 -23.42 -28.67
N LEU A 463 -34.49 -23.42 -29.66
CA LEU A 463 -34.26 -24.57 -30.54
C LEU A 463 -33.87 -25.83 -29.76
N LYS A 464 -33.08 -25.69 -28.69
CA LYS A 464 -32.68 -26.81 -27.84
C LYS A 464 -33.71 -27.20 -26.79
N GLY A 465 -34.48 -26.24 -26.29
CA GLY A 465 -35.58 -26.46 -25.34
C GLY A 465 -36.81 -27.10 -25.96
N ARG A 466 -36.83 -27.30 -27.29
CA ARG A 466 -37.94 -27.88 -28.05
C ARG A 466 -39.26 -27.10 -27.89
N SER A 467 -39.15 -25.79 -27.69
CA SER A 467 -40.31 -24.89 -27.66
C SER A 467 -40.52 -24.36 -29.08
N GLU A 468 -41.23 -25.10 -29.92
CA GLU A 468 -41.46 -24.71 -31.33
C GLU A 468 -42.51 -23.60 -31.50
N THR A 469 -43.20 -23.22 -30.42
CA THR A 469 -44.36 -22.32 -30.43
C THR A 469 -44.05 -20.88 -30.00
N GLU A 470 -42.84 -20.57 -29.55
CA GLU A 470 -42.48 -19.24 -29.05
C GLU A 470 -41.59 -18.46 -30.04
N ASP A 471 -41.99 -17.24 -30.40
CA ASP A 471 -41.17 -16.36 -31.24
C ASP A 471 -40.00 -15.80 -30.43
N SER A 472 -38.78 -16.03 -30.92
CA SER A 472 -37.52 -15.53 -30.37
C SER A 472 -37.47 -14.02 -30.10
N ARG A 473 -38.33 -13.22 -30.73
CA ARG A 473 -38.38 -11.74 -30.54
C ARG A 473 -39.18 -11.30 -29.31
N ASN A 474 -40.05 -12.17 -28.79
CA ASN A 474 -40.88 -11.90 -27.62
C ASN A 474 -40.16 -12.23 -26.32
N LEU A 475 -38.97 -12.84 -26.41
CA LEU A 475 -38.19 -13.25 -25.27
C LEU A 475 -37.00 -12.31 -25.10
N ILE A 476 -36.64 -12.06 -23.85
CA ILE A 476 -35.46 -11.27 -23.49
C ILE A 476 -34.56 -12.06 -22.56
N LEU A 477 -33.26 -11.86 -22.73
CA LEU A 477 -32.25 -12.48 -21.89
C LEU A 477 -31.94 -11.55 -20.71
N VAL A 478 -32.16 -12.05 -19.50
CA VAL A 478 -31.90 -11.32 -18.26
C VAL A 478 -30.70 -11.94 -17.55
N GLU A 479 -29.69 -11.12 -17.27
CA GLU A 479 -28.60 -11.45 -16.38
C GLU A 479 -29.06 -11.27 -14.93
N GLU A 480 -28.89 -12.31 -14.11
CA GLU A 480 -29.11 -12.23 -12.67
C GLU A 480 -27.80 -12.49 -11.91
N LEU A 481 -27.38 -11.53 -11.10
CA LEU A 481 -26.18 -11.59 -10.28
C LEU A 481 -26.55 -11.72 -8.80
N THR A 482 -26.04 -12.76 -8.15
CA THR A 482 -26.22 -12.98 -6.71
C THR A 482 -24.93 -12.62 -5.98
N THR A 483 -24.98 -11.55 -5.17
CA THR A 483 -23.88 -11.22 -4.26
C THR A 483 -24.17 -11.86 -2.91
N GLU A 484 -23.33 -12.82 -2.48
CA GLU A 484 -23.41 -13.37 -1.13
C GLU A 484 -23.04 -12.26 -0.12
N ALA A 485 -23.94 -11.96 0.82
CA ALA A 485 -23.69 -10.96 1.85
C ALA A 485 -22.57 -11.40 2.79
N SER A 486 -21.67 -10.48 3.15
CA SER A 486 -20.69 -10.71 4.21
C SER A 486 -21.42 -10.92 5.55
N VAL A 487 -20.89 -11.81 6.39
CA VAL A 487 -21.54 -12.28 7.62
C VAL A 487 -21.39 -11.27 8.78
N ASP A 488 -20.82 -10.09 8.55
CA ASP A 488 -20.49 -9.09 9.57
C ASP A 488 -21.67 -8.23 10.07
N SER A 489 -22.86 -8.81 10.23
CA SER A 489 -23.97 -8.12 10.89
C SER A 489 -24.75 -9.09 11.78
N PRO A 490 -24.52 -9.07 13.11
CA PRO A 490 -25.33 -9.84 14.01
C PRO A 490 -26.71 -9.18 14.06
N SER A 491 -27.74 -9.93 13.65
CA SER A 491 -29.17 -9.60 13.73
C SER A 491 -29.73 -8.58 12.71
N LYS A 492 -30.10 -9.07 11.52
CA LYS A 492 -31.41 -8.85 10.85
C LYS A 492 -31.41 -9.53 9.48
N ARG A 493 -32.42 -10.39 9.24
CA ARG A 493 -32.80 -11.09 7.99
C ARG A 493 -31.73 -11.21 6.89
N ARG A 494 -31.14 -12.41 6.76
CA ARG A 494 -30.36 -12.83 5.60
C ARG A 494 -31.19 -12.61 4.33
N SER A 495 -30.78 -11.67 3.49
CA SER A 495 -31.30 -11.48 2.15
C SER A 495 -30.10 -11.39 1.23
N SER A 496 -29.88 -12.41 0.40
CA SER A 496 -28.95 -12.35 -0.72
C SER A 496 -29.42 -11.24 -1.65
N ARG A 497 -28.56 -10.25 -1.95
CA ARG A 497 -28.91 -9.20 -2.89
C ARG A 497 -28.82 -9.78 -4.29
N VAL A 498 -29.98 -9.96 -4.90
CA VAL A 498 -30.14 -10.43 -6.28
C VAL A 498 -30.38 -9.20 -7.17
N GLU A 499 -29.45 -8.93 -8.07
CA GLU A 499 -29.56 -7.86 -9.05
C GLU A 499 -29.90 -8.47 -10.42
N LYS A 500 -30.90 -7.90 -11.10
CA LYS A 500 -31.34 -8.35 -12.43
C LYS A 500 -31.10 -7.23 -13.43
N ARG A 501 -30.47 -7.56 -14.55
CA ARG A 501 -30.17 -6.65 -15.67
C ARG A 501 -30.66 -7.26 -16.97
N ILE A 502 -31.40 -6.50 -17.76
CA ILE A 502 -31.83 -6.90 -19.11
C ILE A 502 -30.65 -6.69 -20.06
N LEU A 503 -30.36 -7.69 -20.90
CA LEU A 503 -29.37 -7.58 -21.96
C LEU A 503 -30.04 -7.07 -23.23
N ALA A 504 -29.36 -6.20 -23.96
CA ALA A 504 -29.83 -5.76 -25.27
C ALA A 504 -29.66 -6.88 -26.30
N ASP A 505 -30.54 -6.95 -27.30
CA ASP A 505 -30.57 -8.01 -28.32
C ASP A 505 -29.20 -8.20 -29.02
N ASN A 506 -28.43 -7.12 -29.19
CA ASN A 506 -27.11 -7.09 -29.81
C ASN A 506 -25.93 -7.21 -28.83
N GLU A 507 -26.17 -7.33 -27.54
CA GLU A 507 -25.11 -7.41 -26.52
C GLU A 507 -24.41 -8.77 -26.59
N ASN A 508 -23.08 -8.79 -26.48
CA ASN A 508 -22.30 -10.02 -26.56
C ASN A 508 -22.36 -10.79 -25.23
N VAL A 509 -22.95 -11.98 -25.24
CA VAL A 509 -23.21 -12.75 -24.01
C VAL A 509 -21.93 -13.28 -23.37
N TYR A 510 -20.93 -13.63 -24.19
CA TYR A 510 -19.62 -14.06 -23.67
C TYR A 510 -18.91 -12.93 -22.89
N ALA A 511 -18.99 -11.69 -23.38
CA ALA A 511 -18.42 -10.53 -22.70
C ALA A 511 -19.10 -10.27 -21.36
N VAL A 512 -20.43 -10.39 -21.30
CA VAL A 512 -21.21 -10.28 -20.06
C VAL A 512 -20.83 -11.38 -19.07
N GLN A 513 -20.81 -12.64 -19.51
CA GLN A 513 -20.46 -13.79 -18.66
C GLN A 513 -19.02 -13.70 -18.11
N LYS A 514 -18.10 -13.11 -18.89
CA LYS A 514 -16.70 -12.85 -18.48
C LYS A 514 -16.59 -11.81 -17.34
N GLU A 515 -17.61 -10.98 -17.16
CA GLU A 515 -17.65 -9.96 -16.09
C GLU A 515 -18.12 -10.51 -14.74
N TRP A 516 -18.51 -11.79 -14.64
CA TRP A 516 -18.89 -12.49 -13.38
C TRP A 516 -17.70 -12.78 -12.44
N LYS A 517 -16.87 -11.76 -12.20
CA LYS A 517 -15.62 -11.80 -11.42
C LYS A 517 -15.93 -11.85 -9.93
N GLY A 518 -15.91 -13.05 -9.36
CA GLY A 518 -16.13 -13.27 -7.93
C GLY A 518 -17.61 -13.24 -7.50
N ILE A 519 -18.55 -13.17 -8.45
CA ILE A 519 -20.01 -13.15 -8.21
C ILE A 519 -20.63 -14.36 -8.94
N SER A 520 -21.71 -14.91 -8.39
CA SER A 520 -22.50 -15.97 -9.02
C SER A 520 -23.53 -15.35 -9.96
N GLY A 521 -23.39 -15.61 -11.26
CA GLY A 521 -24.30 -15.11 -12.29
C GLY A 521 -25.09 -16.23 -12.98
N ARG A 522 -26.29 -15.93 -13.46
CA ARG A 522 -27.10 -16.81 -14.30
C ARG A 522 -27.87 -16.01 -15.36
N PHE A 523 -28.03 -16.60 -16.54
CA PHE A 523 -28.91 -16.04 -17.58
C PHE A 523 -30.30 -16.67 -17.48
N ILE A 524 -31.34 -15.85 -17.54
CA ILE A 524 -32.73 -16.26 -17.41
C ILE A 524 -33.48 -15.74 -18.64
N LEU A 525 -34.22 -16.64 -19.30
CA LEU A 525 -35.16 -16.27 -20.34
C LEU A 525 -36.45 -15.76 -19.70
N MET A 526 -36.93 -14.60 -20.14
CA MET A 526 -38.19 -14.03 -19.66
C MET A 526 -38.99 -13.45 -20.83
N ASP A 527 -40.31 -13.41 -20.70
CA ASP A 527 -41.17 -12.76 -21.68
C ASP A 527 -40.99 -11.22 -21.61
N ARG A 528 -40.89 -10.60 -22.79
CA ARG A 528 -40.66 -9.16 -22.97
C ARG A 528 -41.79 -8.33 -22.38
N GLU A 529 -43.05 -8.74 -22.53
CA GLU A 529 -44.20 -8.02 -21.99
C GLU A 529 -44.28 -8.14 -20.46
N GLU A 530 -44.04 -9.34 -19.92
CA GLU A 530 -44.07 -9.56 -18.48
C GLU A 530 -43.00 -8.74 -17.74
N VAL A 531 -41.78 -8.68 -18.28
CA VAL A 531 -40.69 -7.91 -17.68
C VAL A 531 -40.94 -6.41 -17.75
N LEU A 532 -41.50 -5.91 -18.87
CA LEU A 532 -41.87 -4.50 -18.98
C LEU A 532 -42.97 -4.13 -17.96
N GLN A 533 -43.94 -5.02 -17.72
CA GLN A 533 -44.96 -4.84 -16.68
C GLN A 533 -44.39 -4.93 -15.26
N GLU A 534 -43.45 -5.83 -14.99
CA GLU A 534 -42.74 -5.97 -13.71
C GLU A 534 -41.93 -4.71 -13.40
N MET A 535 -41.25 -4.14 -14.41
CA MET A 535 -40.51 -2.88 -14.32
C MET A 535 -41.45 -1.69 -14.06
N GLU A 536 -42.56 -1.58 -14.80
CA GLU A 536 -43.54 -0.51 -14.62
C GLU A 536 -44.20 -0.59 -13.22
N LYS A 537 -44.46 -1.79 -12.71
CA LYS A 537 -44.93 -2.02 -11.33
C LYS A 537 -43.86 -1.63 -10.30
N ARG A 538 -42.57 -1.90 -10.56
CA ARG A 538 -41.44 -1.48 -9.71
C ARG A 538 -41.26 0.04 -9.71
N GLU A 539 -41.37 0.70 -10.85
CA GLU A 539 -41.36 2.17 -10.94
C GLU A 539 -42.57 2.80 -10.25
N LYS A 540 -43.76 2.21 -10.37
CA LYS A 540 -44.98 2.60 -9.63
C LYS A 540 -44.83 2.37 -8.11
N ARG A 541 -44.06 1.38 -7.66
CA ARG A 541 -43.72 1.16 -6.24
C ARG A 541 -42.69 2.18 -5.74
N ASN A 542 -41.62 2.42 -6.50
CA ASN A 542 -40.58 3.39 -6.15
C ASN A 542 -41.10 4.85 -6.18
N SER A 543 -42.01 5.18 -7.11
CA SER A 543 -42.69 6.49 -7.15
C SER A 543 -43.70 6.68 -6.01
N LYS A 544 -44.37 5.61 -5.55
CA LYS A 544 -45.20 5.64 -4.32
C LYS A 544 -44.35 5.78 -3.06
N GLU A 545 -43.13 5.24 -3.04
CA GLU A 545 -42.20 5.33 -1.91
C GLU A 545 -41.53 6.71 -1.81
N THR A 546 -41.15 7.32 -2.94
CA THR A 546 -40.73 8.72 -2.99
C THR A 546 -41.89 9.68 -2.69
N GLY A 547 -43.11 9.38 -3.13
CA GLY A 547 -44.33 10.11 -2.74
C GLY A 547 -44.64 10.02 -1.23
N ARG A 548 -44.34 8.88 -0.59
CA ARG A 548 -44.43 8.71 0.87
C ARG A 548 -43.35 9.50 1.62
N LEU A 549 -42.12 9.57 1.11
CA LEU A 549 -41.06 10.41 1.68
C LEU A 549 -41.40 11.91 1.60
N VAL A 550 -42.01 12.38 0.51
CA VAL A 550 -42.50 13.75 0.37
C VAL A 550 -43.67 14.03 1.33
N GLY A 551 -44.54 13.05 1.58
CA GLY A 551 -45.60 13.11 2.58
C GLY A 551 -45.08 13.19 4.03
N ILE A 552 -44.01 12.47 4.34
CA ILE A 552 -43.36 12.49 5.67
C ILE A 552 -42.65 13.83 5.92
N THR A 553 -42.08 14.47 4.88
CA THR A 553 -41.53 15.84 5.01
C THR A 553 -42.60 16.92 5.26
N LYS A 554 -43.88 16.68 4.91
CA LYS A 554 -44.99 17.58 5.25
C LYS A 554 -45.58 17.34 6.64
N GLN A 555 -45.36 16.18 7.26
CA GLN A 555 -45.74 15.89 8.65
C GLN A 555 -44.67 16.29 9.68
N LEU A 556 -43.38 16.29 9.30
CA LEU A 556 -42.28 16.70 10.18
C LEU A 556 -42.11 18.23 10.33
N THR A 557 -42.70 19.04 9.46
CA THR A 557 -42.82 20.50 9.64
C THR A 557 -44.00 20.92 10.52
N LYS A 558 -44.91 19.99 10.86
CA LYS A 558 -46.06 20.25 11.76
C LYS A 558 -45.81 19.84 13.22
N LEU A 559 -44.67 19.19 13.53
CA LEU A 559 -44.34 18.65 14.85
C LEU A 559 -43.12 19.30 15.53
N LYS A 560 -42.60 20.42 14.98
CA LYS A 560 -41.52 21.22 15.60
C LYS A 560 -41.93 22.62 16.09
N MET A 561 -43.22 22.93 16.11
CA MET A 561 -43.75 24.14 16.78
C MET A 561 -44.83 23.79 17.81
N ALA A 562 -44.42 23.06 18.85
CA ALA A 562 -45.21 22.89 20.06
C ALA A 562 -44.28 22.59 21.25
N LYS A 563 -43.46 23.58 21.64
CA LYS A 563 -42.82 23.68 22.96
C LYS A 563 -42.05 25.01 23.07
N SER A 564 -42.72 26.06 23.56
CA SER A 564 -42.22 26.97 24.61
C SER A 564 -43.07 28.25 24.66
N PHE A 565 -43.54 28.55 25.87
CA PHE A 565 -44.40 29.66 26.28
C PHE A 565 -43.76 31.06 26.15
N SER A 566 -44.67 32.06 26.04
CA SER A 566 -44.67 33.41 26.67
C SER A 566 -44.55 34.63 25.74
N GLY A 567 -45.46 35.60 25.94
CA GLY A 567 -45.34 36.99 25.49
C GLY A 567 -46.38 37.46 24.45
N ARG A 568 -47.21 38.44 24.84
CA ARG A 568 -48.27 39.14 24.08
C ARG A 568 -47.68 40.34 23.26
N PRO A 569 -48.46 41.16 22.50
CA PRO A 569 -48.32 41.30 21.05
C PRO A 569 -47.97 42.72 20.56
N LYS A 570 -47.82 42.88 19.22
CA LYS A 570 -48.01 44.07 18.35
C LYS A 570 -47.68 43.61 16.91
N SER A 571 -48.23 44.06 15.78
CA SER A 571 -49.46 44.71 15.30
C SER A 571 -49.21 44.98 13.80
N GLN A 572 -50.26 45.01 12.96
CA GLN A 572 -50.34 45.56 11.57
C GLN A 572 -49.75 44.70 10.42
N SER A 573 -50.59 44.08 9.57
CA SER A 573 -51.41 44.60 8.41
C SER A 573 -50.57 44.83 7.15
N ASP A 574 -51.01 44.65 5.91
CA ASP A 574 -52.09 43.94 5.21
C ASP A 574 -51.74 44.07 3.70
N TYR A 575 -52.57 43.44 2.85
CA TYR A 575 -52.76 43.68 1.40
C TYR A 575 -51.91 42.82 0.42
N THR A 576 -52.45 41.72 -0.17
CA THR A 576 -53.44 41.52 -1.28
C THR A 576 -52.78 41.53 -2.68
N THR A 577 -52.77 40.39 -3.40
CA THR A 577 -53.70 39.97 -4.50
C THR A 577 -53.16 40.47 -5.86
N GLU A 578 -52.94 39.67 -6.92
CA GLU A 578 -53.88 39.02 -7.86
C GLU A 578 -53.01 38.26 -8.92
N GLN A 579 -53.21 36.98 -9.28
CA GLN A 579 -53.91 36.46 -10.50
C GLN A 579 -53.50 37.13 -11.84
N VAL A 580 -53.29 36.50 -13.02
CA VAL A 580 -53.74 35.22 -13.62
C VAL A 580 -53.12 34.99 -15.05
N GLN A 581 -53.09 33.71 -15.50
CA GLN A 581 -53.10 33.12 -16.89
C GLN A 581 -51.93 33.32 -17.90
N ARG A 582 -51.29 32.22 -18.39
CA ARG A 582 -51.52 31.40 -19.65
C ARG A 582 -51.21 32.19 -20.95
N SER A 583 -50.55 31.70 -22.00
CA SER A 583 -50.28 30.33 -22.52
C SER A 583 -49.31 30.37 -23.74
N GLU A 584 -48.67 29.23 -24.01
CA GLU A 584 -48.34 28.60 -25.32
C GLU A 584 -47.20 29.05 -26.29
N SER A 585 -46.40 28.02 -26.61
CA SER A 585 -45.89 27.57 -27.93
C SER A 585 -44.51 28.06 -28.46
N ALA A 586 -43.78 27.06 -28.99
CA ALA A 586 -42.42 27.04 -29.60
C ALA A 586 -42.43 27.61 -31.06
N PRO A 587 -41.37 27.57 -31.94
CA PRO A 587 -40.17 26.72 -31.97
C PRO A 587 -38.82 27.34 -32.50
N GLU A 588 -37.85 26.45 -32.69
CA GLU A 588 -36.48 26.42 -33.27
C GLU A 588 -35.93 27.54 -34.20
N SER A 589 -34.60 27.74 -34.17
CA SER A 589 -33.77 28.00 -35.38
C SER A 589 -32.24 27.80 -35.16
N HIS A 590 -31.56 27.46 -36.26
CA HIS A 590 -30.17 27.00 -36.46
C HIS A 590 -29.09 28.12 -36.59
N SER A 591 -27.81 27.77 -36.40
CA SER A 591 -26.61 28.14 -37.24
C SER A 591 -25.31 27.64 -36.56
N HIS A 592 -24.50 26.73 -37.12
CA HIS A 592 -23.49 26.77 -38.20
C HIS A 592 -22.07 27.33 -37.86
N ILE A 593 -21.09 26.41 -37.90
CA ILE A 593 -19.74 26.45 -38.54
C ILE A 593 -18.63 27.34 -37.96
N ALA A 594 -17.51 26.71 -37.53
CA ALA A 594 -16.18 26.90 -38.17
C ALA A 594 -15.12 25.95 -37.58
N SER A 595 -14.46 25.24 -38.50
CA SER A 595 -13.29 24.39 -38.36
C SER A 595 -11.98 25.19 -38.38
N ALA A 596 -10.95 24.71 -37.68
CA ALA A 596 -9.55 24.98 -38.02
C ALA A 596 -8.67 23.77 -37.68
N THR A 597 -8.14 23.18 -38.74
CA THR A 597 -7.07 22.19 -38.81
C THR A 597 -5.71 22.86 -38.57
N SER A 598 -4.80 22.16 -37.92
CA SER A 598 -3.35 22.34 -38.15
C SER A 598 -2.68 20.99 -37.94
N ILE A 599 -2.15 20.48 -39.05
CA ILE A 599 -1.22 19.37 -39.15
C ILE A 599 0.17 19.97 -38.97
N ASP A 600 1.02 19.34 -38.16
CA ASP A 600 2.43 19.25 -38.50
C ASP A 600 3.03 17.96 -37.94
N THR A 601 3.82 17.35 -38.81
CA THR A 601 4.37 16.00 -38.83
C THR A 601 5.86 15.98 -38.50
N CYS A 602 6.31 14.99 -37.71
CA CYS A 602 7.56 14.20 -37.86
C CYS A 602 7.67 13.28 -36.62
N SER A 603 7.60 11.95 -36.69
CA SER A 603 8.58 10.98 -37.23
C SER A 603 9.98 11.21 -36.65
N SER A 604 10.72 10.26 -36.06
CA SER A 604 10.67 8.79 -36.06
C SER A 604 11.70 8.27 -35.02
N ASP A 605 11.42 7.09 -34.44
CA ASP A 605 12.30 5.98 -34.07
C ASP A 605 13.63 6.19 -33.33
N THR A 606 13.79 5.53 -32.19
CA THR A 606 14.49 4.22 -32.11
C THR A 606 14.57 3.68 -30.67
N ASP A 607 14.36 2.37 -30.57
CA ASP A 607 14.58 1.48 -29.43
C ASP A 607 16.01 1.56 -28.87
N TYR A 608 16.20 1.18 -27.59
CA TYR A 608 17.19 0.15 -27.25
C TYR A 608 17.01 -0.34 -25.80
N SER A 609 16.78 -1.64 -25.69
CA SER A 609 16.84 -2.48 -24.50
C SER A 609 18.26 -3.02 -24.24
N GLU A 610 18.55 -3.26 -22.96
CA GLU A 610 19.50 -4.24 -22.37
C GLU A 610 20.96 -4.33 -22.84
N GLY A 611 21.87 -4.46 -21.85
CA GLY A 611 23.27 -4.82 -22.10
C GLY A 611 24.09 -4.94 -20.82
N HIS A 612 24.23 -6.17 -20.35
CA HIS A 612 25.12 -6.61 -19.29
C HIS A 612 26.62 -6.58 -19.71
N TYR A 613 27.48 -6.50 -18.68
CA TYR A 613 28.78 -7.20 -18.51
C TYR A 613 30.12 -6.58 -18.99
N VAL A 614 31.10 -6.74 -18.09
CA VAL A 614 32.57 -6.85 -18.24
C VAL A 614 33.48 -5.62 -18.02
N SER A 615 34.20 -5.74 -16.89
CA SER A 615 35.57 -5.33 -16.54
C SER A 615 36.59 -5.17 -17.69
N ALA A 616 37.35 -4.07 -17.69
CA ALA A 616 38.78 -4.07 -18.00
C ALA A 616 39.44 -2.72 -17.64
N ASP A 617 40.48 -2.76 -16.80
CA ASP A 617 41.56 -1.77 -16.82
C ASP A 617 42.38 -1.92 -18.12
N PRO A 618 43.08 -0.86 -18.59
CA PRO A 618 44.52 -0.83 -18.32
C PRO A 618 45.14 0.56 -18.08
N ILE A 619 46.01 0.59 -17.07
CA ILE A 619 47.37 1.18 -16.95
C ILE A 619 47.87 2.18 -18.03
N SER A 620 48.37 3.32 -17.52
CA SER A 620 49.64 4.05 -17.82
C SER A 620 49.62 5.46 -18.44
N THR A 621 50.23 6.37 -17.64
CA THR A 621 51.22 7.41 -17.97
C THR A 621 50.89 8.53 -18.96
N HIS A 622 50.83 9.77 -18.47
CA HIS A 622 51.90 10.77 -18.69
C HIS A 622 51.61 12.08 -17.95
N SER A 623 52.54 12.50 -17.10
CA SER A 623 52.74 13.91 -16.70
C SER A 623 53.68 14.58 -17.71
N PRO A 624 53.62 15.92 -17.83
CA PRO A 624 54.86 16.65 -17.59
C PRO A 624 54.66 17.96 -16.80
N SER A 625 55.76 18.36 -16.17
CA SER A 625 55.93 19.49 -15.27
C SER A 625 56.67 20.68 -15.91
N GLY A 626 56.10 21.89 -15.79
CA GLY A 626 56.76 23.22 -15.65
C GLY A 626 57.32 23.93 -16.91
N PRO A 627 57.79 25.21 -16.83
CA PRO A 627 57.69 26.22 -15.76
C PRO A 627 57.41 27.70 -16.18
N ARG A 628 57.12 28.55 -15.18
CA ARG A 628 57.39 30.02 -15.00
C ARG A 628 57.07 31.08 -16.10
N ALA A 629 56.27 32.08 -15.72
CA ALA A 629 56.64 33.52 -15.72
C ALA A 629 55.59 34.42 -15.00
N LYS A 630 56.06 35.28 -14.07
CA LYS A 630 55.43 36.53 -13.57
C LYS A 630 56.23 37.69 -14.18
N PRO A 631 55.71 38.94 -14.37
CA PRO A 631 55.70 39.93 -13.27
C PRO A 631 54.67 41.09 -13.32
N LYS A 632 54.44 41.69 -12.11
CA LYS A 632 54.13 43.11 -11.75
C LYS A 632 52.84 43.77 -12.32
N GLY A 633 52.01 44.55 -11.60
CA GLY A 633 52.07 45.17 -10.27
C GLY A 633 51.68 46.67 -10.36
N SER A 634 50.68 47.15 -9.61
CA SER A 634 50.47 48.57 -9.20
C SER A 634 49.11 48.72 -8.47
N THR A 635 49.09 48.79 -7.13
CA THR A 635 49.00 49.99 -6.24
C THR A 635 47.59 50.55 -5.97
N LEU A 636 47.26 50.56 -4.67
CA LEU A 636 46.23 51.31 -3.95
C LEU A 636 46.41 52.84 -4.07
N PRO A 637 45.40 53.67 -3.70
CA PRO A 637 45.39 54.21 -2.33
C PRO A 637 44.01 54.33 -1.64
N ARG A 638 44.10 54.59 -0.32
CA ARG A 638 43.08 54.71 0.75
C ARG A 638 42.19 55.96 0.67
N GLN A 639 41.00 55.93 1.30
CA GLN A 639 40.48 56.89 2.32
C GLN A 639 39.12 56.40 2.89
N ILE A 640 39.00 56.00 4.18
CA ILE A 640 38.52 56.76 5.37
C ILE A 640 37.11 57.38 5.23
N LYS A 641 36.11 56.84 5.95
CA LYS A 641 35.33 57.56 6.98
C LYS A 641 34.37 56.64 7.76
N LYS A 642 34.35 56.87 9.08
CA LYS A 642 33.47 56.31 10.12
C LYS A 642 32.01 56.74 9.93
N LEU A 643 31.08 55.94 10.44
CA LEU A 643 29.84 56.39 11.11
C LEU A 643 29.30 55.25 12.01
N SER A 644 29.80 55.23 13.23
CA SER A 644 29.02 54.84 14.41
C SER A 644 28.34 56.11 14.94
N ASP A 645 27.08 56.00 15.36
CA ASP A 645 26.39 56.81 16.39
C ASP A 645 24.94 57.10 16.00
N VAL A 646 23.97 56.35 16.56
CA VAL A 646 22.74 56.90 17.16
C VAL A 646 22.22 55.87 18.18
N LEU A 647 22.32 56.19 19.48
CA LEU A 647 21.34 55.94 20.57
C LEU A 647 22.05 55.81 21.93
N LYS A 648 22.34 56.96 22.56
CA LYS A 648 22.30 57.13 24.03
C LYS A 648 22.02 58.60 24.38
N PHE A 649 20.93 58.83 25.12
CA PHE A 649 20.76 59.86 26.16
C PHE A 649 19.64 59.32 27.06
N THR A 650 19.92 58.61 28.17
CA THR A 650 20.24 59.06 29.56
C THR A 650 19.17 59.94 30.22
N LYS A 651 18.59 59.43 31.32
CA LYS A 651 18.62 59.98 32.71
C LYS A 651 17.71 59.10 33.59
N SER A 652 18.25 58.30 34.52
CA SER A 652 18.76 58.62 35.87
C SER A 652 17.70 58.52 36.97
N SER A 653 17.89 57.49 37.82
CA SER A 653 17.70 57.46 39.28
C SER A 653 16.37 57.92 39.90
N HIS A 654 15.66 57.02 40.59
CA HIS A 654 15.31 57.21 42.00
C HIS A 654 15.02 55.87 42.72
N THR A 655 15.39 55.88 43.98
CA THR A 655 15.38 54.87 45.04
C THR A 655 14.01 54.73 45.74
N GLY A 656 13.80 53.63 46.47
CA GLY A 656 12.78 53.48 47.52
C GLY A 656 11.70 52.45 47.15
N SER A 657 11.64 51.25 47.73
CA SER A 657 11.31 50.85 49.11
C SER A 657 9.89 50.25 49.19
N SER A 658 9.85 49.00 49.66
CA SER A 658 8.89 48.40 50.61
C SER A 658 7.39 48.27 50.30
N HIS A 659 6.90 47.06 50.67
CA HIS A 659 5.52 46.65 50.96
C HIS A 659 4.60 46.54 49.74
N SER A 660 3.84 45.46 49.52
CA SER A 660 3.29 44.41 50.38
C SER A 660 2.92 43.20 49.54
#